data_AF-A0A8I2YUW2-F1
#
_entry.id   AF-A0A8I2YUW2-F1
#
_cell.length_a   1.000
_cell.length_b   1.000
_cell.length_c   1.000
_cell.angle_alpha   90.00
_cell.angle_beta   90.00
_cell.angle_gamma   90.00
#
_symmetry.space_group_name_H-M   'P 1'
#
loop_
_entity.id
_entity.type
_entity.pdbx_description
1 polymer ?
#
loop_
_entity_poly.entity_id
_entity_poly.type
_entity_poly.pdbx_seq_one_letter_code
_entity_poly.pdbx_strand_id
1 'polypeptide(L)'
;MSTNTSMADSPNLQTTFAHTSGSLEYTVTHVFLPVELPDADDYTPGNNHSLARAVCAAAHTYDTHILGTSEQDHWHRIIKTLDNLQASVQSEDIDGGHAISQLRGMQAGDILAFFIRRQNAAIILTRREDSVLCEAFEVSPSWDVVKRTKGPLSCSYPGSAAEIPNEVLDDRDFQLEFSNFLSRTNIIGPDLPLPPPAHPRYIDILLDGVLQSIGRAANIVRVTERGALHKRIRDRVGRLWRDEDEDEDEAKDVWRRSALWLLIRVTIQMSTNCSPGYASYKRFTLFFMCTLASDARNTSLSSDLLHSMLSRILRRLSKLNSSVPDWLSDVALKTCDRLREITAGRRKELSVRPSPFRNPSQDELTRDTQPSLLNSREYIQNILDNVGHESVRTPFHPSHRRLGTIEDFLSSNGSFFDEAYDADPDTTLYDFERSVEQGIDDWFACVTNVDEACTQLGVLMDKYMTKAYEHPEGLDADDISIRLLTAIELYVVLDKLVVKEIPMFADYPPGISTAFLEKLLLRRVTSLHRLSCAYQYLSARHSRSRPGWSVLSDEFTEDSFPARYYDQSPHLQQLKARIEGDTTKKIAGRVGSQRRGNNLTHTAYDGYREHQRHIPPQQLAENPEISQSPLPDSLVHAKVIAFELQCPACVRIWRSAAPCILNGCYLLTVDRYSLDAEEGHYLLANVPALQPYFATECQELPLRVQIHLAYYYPENSGSPTLRYVVQHPYRAVFFKKEKLSIQIRQAGRSCRHWELSSNLKRRQGEYLLEPVELDKYTDSTSHTSNNVLGAQADCPPDLSADEFIVFAHLRSGGSLQWLNILQGLRCRTLNLRRREVHHLIAHAAFQVGPLDLNTGTWIWHQETQDSSFCTALLDELESFFTDVGAGSIDGVLMNSISLLLTRVLMSGPSEDITERAITLLRGVRRKTFAWVQELSYDLSKAPMNRERRNLLLDVTAACRSTFDVHPATFHKLFHSAEDIDAFLSCAFFIHAIGLPCMSSS
;
A
#
# COMPACT_ATOMS: atom_id res chain seq x y z
N MET A 1 -21.40 -72.68 45.58
CA MET A 1 -21.68 -71.43 46.33
C MET A 1 -20.96 -70.31 45.59
N SER A 2 -21.41 -69.84 44.42
CA SER A 2 -22.74 -69.35 44.02
C SER A 2 -23.15 -68.10 44.80
N THR A 3 -22.73 -66.93 44.29
CA THR A 3 -23.39 -65.61 44.35
C THR A 3 -22.62 -64.71 43.35
N ASN A 4 -22.93 -64.77 42.04
CA ASN A 4 -23.84 -63.86 41.34
C ASN A 4 -24.00 -62.47 41.97
N THR A 5 -23.26 -61.50 41.44
CA THR A 5 -23.72 -60.11 41.33
C THR A 5 -23.28 -59.54 39.99
N SER A 6 -24.29 -59.27 39.17
CA SER A 6 -24.29 -58.57 37.89
C SER A 6 -23.30 -57.39 37.87
N MET A 7 -22.36 -57.41 36.91
CA MET A 7 -21.74 -56.19 36.40
C MET A 7 -22.81 -55.49 35.55
N ALA A 8 -23.23 -54.33 36.03
CA ALA A 8 -24.19 -53.48 35.37
C ALA A 8 -23.71 -53.09 33.97
N ASP A 9 -24.62 -53.22 33.00
CA ASP A 9 -24.48 -52.71 31.64
C ASP A 9 -24.02 -51.25 31.65
N SER A 10 -22.95 -50.96 30.91
CA SER A 10 -22.59 -49.59 30.56
C SER A 10 -23.75 -48.96 29.78
N PRO A 11 -24.10 -47.67 30.00
CA PRO A 11 -25.21 -47.05 29.27
C PRO A 11 -24.88 -47.07 27.78
N ASN A 12 -25.62 -47.92 27.05
CA ASN A 12 -25.56 -47.97 25.60
C ASN A 12 -25.98 -46.60 25.07
N LEU A 13 -25.10 -45.95 24.29
CA LEU A 13 -25.47 -44.85 23.38
C LEU A 13 -26.49 -45.39 22.36
N GLN A 14 -27.75 -45.50 22.77
CA GLN A 14 -28.91 -45.76 21.91
C GLN A 14 -29.74 -44.48 21.83
N THR A 15 -29.15 -43.42 21.28
CA THR A 15 -29.91 -42.25 20.84
C THR A 15 -29.98 -42.31 19.32
N THR A 16 -30.75 -43.25 18.76
CA THR A 16 -30.98 -43.30 17.31
C THR A 16 -31.87 -42.14 16.89
N PHE A 17 -31.30 -41.15 16.20
CA PHE A 17 -32.08 -40.08 15.60
C PHE A 17 -32.85 -40.60 14.37
N ALA A 18 -34.17 -40.40 14.35
CA ALA A 18 -35.00 -40.69 13.18
C ALA A 18 -34.74 -39.64 12.08
N HIS A 19 -33.62 -39.78 11.36
CA HIS A 19 -33.32 -38.97 10.17
C HIS A 19 -33.76 -39.71 8.90
N THR A 20 -34.29 -38.97 7.92
CA THR A 20 -34.22 -39.41 6.52
C THR A 20 -32.75 -39.42 6.09
N SER A 21 -32.36 -40.33 5.20
CA SER A 21 -30.95 -40.50 4.79
C SER A 21 -30.30 -39.18 4.32
N GLY A 22 -31.06 -38.30 3.65
CA GLY A 22 -30.56 -37.00 3.19
C GLY A 22 -30.34 -35.95 4.29
N SER A 23 -31.20 -35.90 5.32
CA SER A 23 -31.03 -34.93 6.41
C SER A 23 -29.89 -35.28 7.37
N LEU A 24 -29.53 -36.57 7.46
CA LEU A 24 -28.34 -37.02 8.18
C LEU A 24 -27.05 -36.62 7.44
N GLU A 25 -27.02 -36.83 6.12
CA GLU A 25 -25.88 -36.42 5.27
C GLU A 25 -25.64 -34.90 5.34
N TYR A 26 -26.71 -34.10 5.26
CA TYR A 26 -26.66 -32.65 5.49
C TYR A 26 -25.99 -32.30 6.83
N THR A 27 -26.46 -32.91 7.91
CA THR A 27 -25.96 -32.66 9.27
C THR A 27 -24.48 -33.07 9.40
N VAL A 28 -24.11 -34.22 8.85
CA VAL A 28 -22.72 -34.71 8.82
C VAL A 28 -21.82 -33.76 8.03
N THR A 29 -22.23 -33.34 6.83
CA THR A 29 -21.46 -32.44 5.95
C THR A 29 -21.19 -31.10 6.64
N HIS A 30 -22.20 -30.47 7.23
CA HIS A 30 -22.02 -29.17 7.88
C HIS A 30 -21.28 -29.25 9.23
N VAL A 31 -21.35 -30.37 9.96
CA VAL A 31 -20.62 -30.56 11.23
C VAL A 31 -19.15 -30.91 10.97
N PHE A 32 -18.89 -31.90 10.11
CA PHE A 32 -17.55 -32.46 9.90
C PHE A 32 -16.73 -31.76 8.83
N LEU A 33 -17.37 -31.06 7.89
CA LEU A 33 -16.74 -30.38 6.76
C LEU A 33 -15.76 -31.31 6.02
N PRO A 34 -16.30 -32.29 5.26
CA PRO A 34 -15.51 -33.26 4.48
C PRO A 34 -14.70 -32.59 3.37
N VAL A 35 -13.84 -33.37 2.72
CA VAL A 35 -12.99 -32.87 1.62
C VAL A 35 -13.81 -32.59 0.36
N GLU A 36 -14.71 -33.51 0.03
CA GLU A 36 -15.71 -33.37 -1.02
C GLU A 36 -16.95 -32.71 -0.43
N LEU A 37 -17.39 -31.61 -1.04
CA LEU A 37 -18.53 -30.80 -0.61
C LEU A 37 -19.59 -30.83 -1.71
N PRO A 38 -20.88 -30.65 -1.38
CA PRO A 38 -21.93 -30.55 -2.38
C PRO A 38 -21.66 -29.43 -3.39
N ASP A 39 -22.14 -29.60 -4.62
CA ASP A 39 -21.96 -28.63 -5.69
C ASP A 39 -22.95 -27.46 -5.61
N ALA A 40 -24.08 -27.63 -4.90
CA ALA A 40 -25.15 -26.65 -4.77
C ALA A 40 -25.57 -26.38 -3.31
N ASP A 41 -26.29 -25.27 -3.06
CA ASP A 41 -26.90 -25.00 -1.74
C ASP A 41 -27.87 -26.13 -1.37
N ASP A 42 -27.58 -26.81 -0.26
CA ASP A 42 -28.32 -27.95 0.28
C ASP A 42 -29.29 -27.54 1.41
N TYR A 43 -29.51 -26.23 1.57
CA TYR A 43 -30.46 -25.69 2.52
C TYR A 43 -31.91 -26.12 2.21
N THR A 44 -32.56 -26.67 3.24
CA THR A 44 -34.02 -26.74 3.32
C THR A 44 -34.45 -26.46 4.76
N PRO A 45 -35.66 -25.91 5.01
CA PRO A 45 -36.18 -25.76 6.38
C PRO A 45 -36.16 -27.08 7.16
N GLY A 46 -36.49 -28.20 6.49
CA GLY A 46 -36.44 -29.54 7.07
C GLY A 46 -35.04 -30.00 7.48
N ASN A 47 -34.01 -29.67 6.69
CA ASN A 47 -32.61 -29.98 7.01
C ASN A 47 -32.10 -29.16 8.21
N ASN A 48 -32.40 -27.86 8.24
CA ASN A 48 -32.04 -27.00 9.37
C ASN A 48 -32.74 -27.42 10.66
N HIS A 49 -34.04 -27.73 10.59
CA HIS A 49 -34.78 -28.25 11.74
C HIS A 49 -34.22 -29.60 12.21
N SER A 50 -33.82 -30.47 11.29
CA SER A 50 -33.19 -31.76 11.62
C SER A 50 -31.84 -31.58 12.32
N LEU A 51 -31.02 -30.62 11.88
CA LEU A 51 -29.76 -30.25 12.53
C LEU A 51 -30.01 -29.73 13.95
N ALA A 52 -30.95 -28.79 14.12
CA ALA A 52 -31.30 -28.24 15.43
C ALA A 52 -31.79 -29.35 16.38
N ARG A 53 -32.68 -30.22 15.90
CA ARG A 53 -33.20 -31.36 16.65
C ARG A 53 -32.10 -32.34 17.08
N ALA A 54 -31.16 -32.66 16.19
CA ALA A 54 -30.04 -33.55 16.51
C ALA A 54 -29.15 -32.95 17.61
N VAL A 55 -28.88 -31.63 17.55
CA VAL A 55 -28.12 -30.93 18.60
C VAL A 55 -28.88 -30.92 19.93
N CYS A 56 -30.18 -30.62 19.94
CA CYS A 56 -30.99 -30.59 21.16
C CYS A 56 -31.03 -31.97 21.82
N ALA A 57 -31.34 -33.01 21.05
CA ALA A 57 -31.39 -34.37 21.57
C ALA A 57 -30.01 -34.83 22.10
N ALA A 58 -28.91 -34.47 21.43
CA ALA A 58 -27.58 -34.71 21.97
C ALA A 58 -27.28 -33.91 23.24
N ALA A 59 -27.80 -32.68 23.38
CA ALA A 59 -27.64 -31.87 24.59
C ALA A 59 -28.38 -32.47 25.79
N HIS A 60 -29.60 -32.98 25.58
CA HIS A 60 -30.37 -33.74 26.58
C HIS A 60 -29.62 -35.02 27.00
N THR A 61 -29.06 -35.79 26.05
CA THR A 61 -28.26 -36.96 26.39
C THR A 61 -26.98 -36.57 27.14
N TYR A 62 -26.33 -35.47 26.76
CA TYR A 62 -25.12 -34.99 27.44
C TYR A 62 -25.37 -34.62 28.90
N ASP A 63 -26.56 -34.08 29.24
CA ASP A 63 -26.95 -33.76 30.61
C ASP A 63 -26.84 -34.97 31.54
N THR A 64 -27.24 -36.16 31.05
CA THR A 64 -27.17 -37.41 31.81
C THR A 64 -25.74 -37.81 32.18
N HIS A 65 -24.74 -37.35 31.42
CA HIS A 65 -23.32 -37.63 31.67
C HIS A 65 -22.65 -36.61 32.58
N ILE A 66 -23.26 -35.45 32.81
CA ILE A 66 -22.73 -34.38 33.68
C ILE A 66 -23.57 -34.18 34.95
N LEU A 67 -24.50 -35.10 35.21
CA LEU A 67 -25.31 -35.18 36.43
C LEU A 67 -24.43 -35.05 37.69
N GLY A 68 -24.77 -34.11 38.57
CA GLY A 68 -24.07 -33.87 39.84
C GLY A 68 -22.75 -33.10 39.73
N THR A 69 -22.40 -32.58 38.55
CA THR A 69 -21.27 -31.66 38.38
C THR A 69 -21.70 -30.21 38.59
N SER A 70 -20.74 -29.33 38.92
CA SER A 70 -20.97 -27.88 39.02
C SER A 70 -21.37 -27.22 37.69
N GLU A 71 -21.30 -27.95 36.56
CA GLU A 71 -21.65 -27.46 35.22
C GLU A 71 -23.15 -27.69 34.88
N GLN A 72 -23.88 -28.49 35.68
CA GLN A 72 -25.22 -28.96 35.35
C GLN A 72 -26.27 -27.85 35.25
N ASP A 73 -26.37 -26.96 36.26
CA ASP A 73 -27.36 -25.88 36.26
C ASP A 73 -27.19 -24.94 35.06
N HIS A 74 -25.93 -24.71 34.67
CA HIS A 74 -25.59 -23.91 33.50
C HIS A 74 -25.97 -24.64 32.19
N TRP A 75 -25.81 -25.96 32.16
CA TRP A 75 -26.18 -26.79 31.01
C TRP A 75 -27.70 -26.86 30.80
N HIS A 76 -28.50 -26.87 31.87
CA HIS A 76 -29.97 -26.80 31.76
C HIS A 76 -30.44 -25.52 31.07
N ARG A 77 -29.75 -24.38 31.28
CA ARG A 77 -30.04 -23.14 30.56
C ARG A 77 -29.70 -23.27 29.07
N ILE A 78 -28.59 -23.92 28.73
CA ILE A 78 -28.20 -24.21 27.35
C ILE A 78 -29.24 -25.10 26.67
N ILE A 79 -29.72 -26.14 27.35
CA ILE A 79 -30.80 -27.00 26.86
C ILE A 79 -32.07 -26.18 26.58
N LYS A 80 -32.49 -25.34 27.53
CA LYS A 80 -33.64 -24.43 27.35
C LYS A 80 -33.48 -23.51 26.14
N THR A 81 -32.29 -22.93 25.94
CA THR A 81 -31.98 -22.10 24.76
C THR A 81 -32.05 -22.89 23.46
N LEU A 82 -31.52 -24.11 23.44
CA LEU A 82 -31.51 -24.98 22.27
C LEU A 82 -32.93 -25.46 21.91
N ASP A 83 -33.74 -25.85 22.91
CA ASP A 83 -35.14 -26.24 22.71
C ASP A 83 -35.96 -25.07 22.12
N ASN A 84 -35.75 -23.85 22.63
CA ASN A 84 -36.37 -22.63 22.09
C ASN A 84 -35.93 -22.33 20.65
N LEU A 85 -34.65 -22.50 20.34
CA LEU A 85 -34.12 -22.34 18.98
C LEU A 85 -34.68 -23.42 18.03
N GLN A 86 -34.77 -24.67 18.47
CA GLN A 86 -35.36 -25.76 17.67
C GLN A 86 -36.83 -25.47 17.35
N ALA A 87 -37.60 -25.01 18.33
CA ALA A 87 -39.00 -24.63 18.13
C ALA A 87 -39.13 -23.46 17.14
N SER A 88 -38.24 -22.47 17.24
CA SER A 88 -38.24 -21.29 16.36
C SER A 88 -37.85 -21.61 14.91
N VAL A 89 -37.04 -22.65 14.68
CA VAL A 89 -36.57 -23.09 13.34
C VAL A 89 -37.44 -24.22 12.77
N GLN A 90 -38.52 -24.61 13.45
CA GLN A 90 -39.47 -25.61 12.95
C GLN A 90 -40.29 -25.12 11.74
N SER A 91 -40.55 -23.82 11.68
CA SER A 91 -41.18 -23.13 10.58
C SER A 91 -40.14 -22.28 9.83
N GLU A 92 -40.39 -21.98 8.56
CA GLU A 92 -39.56 -21.02 7.81
C GLU A 92 -39.73 -19.60 8.36
N ASP A 93 -40.92 -19.29 8.87
CA ASP A 93 -41.27 -18.02 9.51
C ASP A 93 -41.17 -18.09 11.04
N ILE A 94 -40.70 -17.00 11.65
CA ILE A 94 -40.73 -16.82 13.10
C ILE A 94 -42.17 -16.49 13.51
N ASP A 95 -42.83 -17.42 14.21
CA ASP A 95 -44.16 -17.20 14.79
C ASP A 95 -44.06 -16.15 15.92
N GLY A 96 -44.70 -15.01 15.72
CA GLY A 96 -44.67 -13.94 16.70
C GLY A 96 -45.36 -14.29 18.02
N GLY A 97 -46.40 -15.12 17.99
CA GLY A 97 -47.05 -15.62 19.21
C GLY A 97 -46.07 -16.45 20.04
N HIS A 98 -45.31 -17.32 19.38
CA HIS A 98 -44.26 -18.11 20.01
C HIS A 98 -43.10 -17.24 20.51
N ALA A 99 -42.62 -16.27 19.72
CA ALA A 99 -41.54 -15.36 20.14
C ALA A 99 -41.91 -14.56 21.40
N ILE A 100 -43.13 -14.01 21.47
CA ILE A 100 -43.64 -13.33 22.67
C ILE A 100 -43.68 -14.28 23.87
N SER A 101 -44.12 -15.54 23.67
CA SER A 101 -44.16 -16.53 24.75
C SER A 101 -42.77 -16.85 25.30
N GLN A 102 -41.75 -16.89 24.44
CA GLN A 102 -40.36 -17.11 24.82
C GLN A 102 -39.78 -15.91 25.58
N LEU A 103 -40.04 -14.67 25.10
CA LEU A 103 -39.59 -13.44 25.75
C LEU A 103 -40.16 -13.32 27.17
N ARG A 104 -41.47 -13.58 27.34
CA ARG A 104 -42.14 -13.57 28.64
C ARG A 104 -41.66 -14.66 29.60
N GLY A 105 -41.15 -15.77 29.06
CA GLY A 105 -40.66 -16.90 29.83
C GLY A 105 -39.20 -16.79 30.27
N MET A 106 -38.51 -15.68 29.95
CA MET A 106 -37.12 -15.47 30.33
C MET A 106 -37.00 -15.16 31.84
N GLN A 107 -36.09 -15.87 32.50
CA GLN A 107 -35.65 -15.63 33.87
C GLN A 107 -34.20 -15.10 33.87
N ALA A 108 -33.74 -14.53 34.99
CA ALA A 108 -32.36 -14.10 35.12
C ALA A 108 -31.39 -15.26 34.87
N GLY A 109 -30.46 -15.06 33.93
CA GLY A 109 -29.51 -16.05 33.44
C GLY A 109 -29.94 -16.81 32.19
N ASP A 110 -31.19 -16.66 31.73
CA ASP A 110 -31.67 -17.30 30.50
C ASP A 110 -31.14 -16.61 29.25
N ILE A 111 -30.97 -17.42 28.20
CA ILE A 111 -30.50 -16.99 26.89
C ILE A 111 -31.53 -17.41 25.84
N LEU A 112 -31.91 -16.49 24.95
CA LEU A 112 -32.69 -16.78 23.74
C LEU A 112 -31.83 -16.48 22.51
N ALA A 113 -32.01 -17.27 21.46
CA ALA A 113 -31.34 -17.07 20.18
C ALA A 113 -32.38 -17.13 19.05
N PHE A 114 -32.37 -16.13 18.18
CA PHE A 114 -33.22 -16.03 17.00
C PHE A 114 -32.36 -16.06 15.75
N PHE A 115 -32.74 -16.89 14.78
CA PHE A 115 -32.09 -16.97 13.47
C PHE A 115 -32.94 -16.20 12.45
N ILE A 116 -32.42 -15.09 11.93
CA ILE A 116 -33.10 -14.25 10.94
C ILE A 116 -32.45 -14.51 9.58
N ARG A 117 -32.91 -15.57 8.91
CA ARG A 117 -32.27 -16.09 7.70
C ARG A 117 -32.21 -15.06 6.59
N ARG A 118 -33.33 -14.37 6.32
CA ARG A 118 -33.44 -13.38 5.22
C ARG A 118 -32.53 -12.16 5.41
N GLN A 119 -32.06 -11.92 6.63
CA GLN A 119 -31.11 -10.86 6.94
C GLN A 119 -29.69 -11.37 7.14
N ASN A 120 -29.39 -12.67 6.97
CA ASN A 120 -28.07 -13.22 7.29
C ASN A 120 -27.62 -12.87 8.73
N ALA A 121 -28.55 -12.85 9.68
CA ALA A 121 -28.31 -12.38 11.04
C ALA A 121 -28.74 -13.37 12.11
N ALA A 122 -28.10 -13.28 13.27
CA ALA A 122 -28.60 -13.85 14.51
C ALA A 122 -28.72 -12.77 15.58
N ILE A 123 -29.71 -12.96 16.45
CA ILE A 123 -29.92 -12.16 17.66
C ILE A 123 -29.85 -13.08 18.85
N ILE A 124 -29.06 -12.73 19.86
CA ILE A 124 -28.98 -13.40 21.15
C ILE A 124 -29.43 -12.42 22.23
N LEU A 125 -30.41 -12.83 23.05
CA LEU A 125 -30.85 -12.08 24.21
C LEU A 125 -30.42 -12.83 25.47
N THR A 126 -29.66 -12.17 26.35
CA THR A 126 -29.28 -12.70 27.66
C THR A 126 -29.92 -11.87 28.75
N ARG A 127 -30.84 -12.46 29.52
CA ARG A 127 -31.50 -11.79 30.65
C ARG A 127 -30.54 -11.82 31.84
N ARG A 128 -30.19 -10.65 32.37
CA ARG A 128 -29.40 -10.45 33.59
C ARG A 128 -30.31 -10.02 34.74
N GLU A 129 -29.73 -9.78 35.91
CA GLU A 129 -30.49 -9.37 37.11
C GLU A 129 -31.27 -8.07 36.87
N ASP A 130 -30.61 -7.04 36.31
CA ASP A 130 -31.21 -5.71 36.12
C ASP A 130 -31.42 -5.31 34.65
N SER A 131 -30.89 -6.08 33.70
CA SER A 131 -30.86 -5.71 32.28
C SER A 131 -30.97 -6.91 31.35
N VAL A 132 -31.26 -6.64 30.08
CA VAL A 132 -31.17 -7.60 28.98
C VAL A 132 -30.04 -7.17 28.07
N LEU A 133 -29.07 -8.05 27.88
CA LEU A 133 -28.05 -7.89 26.86
C LEU A 133 -28.59 -8.44 25.54
N CYS A 134 -28.70 -7.58 24.54
CA CYS A 134 -29.02 -7.95 23.16
C CYS A 134 -27.76 -7.92 22.32
N GLU A 135 -27.43 -9.03 21.68
CA GLU A 135 -26.26 -9.20 20.85
C GLU A 135 -26.70 -9.60 19.43
N ALA A 136 -26.15 -8.95 18.42
CA ALA A 136 -26.42 -9.31 17.03
C ALA A 136 -25.13 -9.54 16.24
N PHE A 137 -25.20 -10.45 15.26
CA PHE A 137 -24.06 -10.75 14.39
C PHE A 137 -24.47 -11.42 13.08
N GLU A 138 -23.63 -11.25 12.07
CA GLU A 138 -23.72 -11.94 10.79
C GLU A 138 -23.44 -13.44 10.93
N VAL A 139 -24.26 -14.30 10.31
CA VAL A 139 -24.14 -15.78 10.44
C VAL A 139 -23.51 -16.47 9.23
N SER A 140 -23.13 -15.72 8.19
CA SER A 140 -22.35 -16.20 7.05
C SER A 140 -21.64 -15.01 6.40
N PRO A 141 -20.32 -15.02 6.19
CA PRO A 141 -19.61 -13.87 5.60
C PRO A 141 -20.06 -13.54 4.16
N SER A 142 -19.93 -12.27 3.75
CA SER A 142 -20.20 -11.86 2.36
C SER A 142 -19.37 -12.64 1.33
N TRP A 143 -19.93 -12.80 0.12
CA TRP A 143 -19.28 -13.58 -0.95
C TRP A 143 -17.95 -12.96 -1.39
N ASP A 144 -17.86 -11.63 -1.47
CA ASP A 144 -16.63 -10.93 -1.82
C ASP A 144 -15.50 -11.20 -0.83
N VAL A 145 -15.82 -11.22 0.46
CA VAL A 145 -14.86 -11.52 1.53
C VAL A 145 -14.38 -12.97 1.45
N VAL A 146 -15.27 -13.91 1.14
CA VAL A 146 -14.90 -15.32 0.91
C VAL A 146 -14.00 -15.48 -0.32
N LYS A 147 -14.31 -14.81 -1.44
CA LYS A 147 -13.53 -14.88 -2.69
C LYS A 147 -12.11 -14.30 -2.54
N ARG A 148 -11.97 -13.16 -1.85
CA ARG A 148 -10.69 -12.48 -1.67
C ARG A 148 -9.77 -13.16 -0.65
N THR A 149 -10.32 -13.93 0.28
CA THR A 149 -9.54 -14.46 1.42
C THR A 149 -8.77 -15.74 1.07
N LYS A 150 -7.44 -15.66 1.14
CA LYS A 150 -6.55 -16.84 1.06
C LYS A 150 -6.45 -17.53 2.42
N GLY A 151 -7.38 -18.44 2.72
CA GLY A 151 -7.34 -19.28 3.93
C GLY A 151 -8.59 -19.17 4.83
N PRO A 152 -8.52 -19.57 6.11
CA PRO A 152 -9.66 -19.47 7.02
C PRO A 152 -9.95 -18.03 7.41
N LEU A 153 -11.19 -17.58 7.21
CA LEU A 153 -11.70 -16.29 7.67
C LEU A 153 -11.70 -16.22 9.20
N SER A 154 -11.25 -15.10 9.77
CA SER A 154 -11.30 -14.86 11.21
C SER A 154 -12.42 -13.87 11.50
N CYS A 155 -13.49 -14.34 12.14
CA CYS A 155 -14.67 -13.53 12.47
C CYS A 155 -14.77 -13.38 13.99
N SER A 156 -15.14 -12.18 14.45
CA SER A 156 -15.39 -11.88 15.87
C SER A 156 -16.90 -11.79 16.14
N TYR A 157 -17.31 -12.21 17.33
CA TYR A 157 -18.70 -12.27 17.76
C TYR A 157 -18.83 -11.73 19.20
N PRO A 158 -19.91 -10.99 19.52
CA PRO A 158 -20.93 -10.49 18.59
C PRO A 158 -20.41 -9.33 17.72
N GLY A 159 -21.16 -8.97 16.67
CA GLY A 159 -20.85 -7.82 15.81
C GLY A 159 -21.33 -6.50 16.41
N SER A 160 -22.51 -6.51 17.03
CA SER A 160 -23.07 -5.40 17.80
C SER A 160 -23.68 -5.90 19.11
N ALA A 161 -23.74 -5.01 20.10
CA ALA A 161 -24.32 -5.31 21.40
C ALA A 161 -24.95 -4.07 22.05
N ALA A 162 -26.17 -4.22 22.54
CA ALA A 162 -26.92 -3.21 23.26
C ALA A 162 -27.45 -3.78 24.59
N GLU A 163 -27.49 -2.97 25.63
CA GLU A 163 -28.05 -3.36 26.92
C GLU A 163 -29.28 -2.50 27.23
N ILE A 164 -30.43 -3.16 27.39
CA ILE A 164 -31.71 -2.50 27.69
C ILE A 164 -32.17 -2.87 29.11
N PRO A 165 -32.91 -1.99 29.81
CA PRO A 165 -33.50 -2.32 31.10
C PRO A 165 -34.51 -3.47 31.01
N ASN A 166 -34.61 -4.26 32.08
CA ASN A 166 -35.56 -5.38 32.15
C ASN A 166 -37.01 -4.92 31.96
N GLU A 167 -37.35 -3.71 32.42
CA GLU A 167 -38.67 -3.10 32.29
C GLU A 167 -39.07 -2.89 30.81
N VAL A 168 -38.09 -2.63 29.95
CA VAL A 168 -38.33 -2.46 28.51
C VAL A 168 -38.68 -3.78 27.85
N LEU A 169 -37.98 -4.87 28.18
CA LEU A 169 -38.31 -6.19 27.64
C LEU A 169 -39.63 -6.71 28.20
N ASP A 170 -39.98 -6.34 29.43
CA ASP A 170 -41.23 -6.76 30.09
C ASP A 170 -42.47 -5.99 29.61
N ASP A 171 -42.26 -4.85 28.93
CA ASP A 171 -43.32 -4.07 28.33
C ASP A 171 -44.04 -4.83 27.21
N ARG A 172 -45.38 -4.81 27.25
CA ARG A 172 -46.20 -5.59 26.33
C ARG A 172 -46.16 -5.05 24.91
N ASP A 173 -46.06 -3.74 24.77
CA ASP A 173 -46.04 -3.09 23.46
C ASP A 173 -44.66 -3.32 22.81
N PHE A 174 -43.58 -3.23 23.60
CA PHE A 174 -42.24 -3.61 23.15
C PHE A 174 -42.17 -5.07 22.69
N GLN A 175 -42.68 -6.02 23.48
CA GLN A 175 -42.70 -7.44 23.09
C GLN A 175 -43.46 -7.67 21.78
N LEU A 176 -44.59 -6.98 21.60
CA LEU A 176 -45.40 -7.08 20.39
C LEU A 176 -44.64 -6.52 19.17
N GLU A 177 -44.06 -5.32 19.30
CA GLU A 177 -43.33 -4.68 18.20
C GLU A 177 -42.01 -5.39 17.88
N PHE A 178 -41.26 -5.84 18.90
CA PHE A 178 -40.05 -6.64 18.71
C PHE A 178 -40.38 -7.97 18.04
N SER A 179 -41.46 -8.63 18.45
CA SER A 179 -41.94 -9.83 17.77
C SER A 179 -42.36 -9.58 16.33
N ASN A 180 -43.12 -8.49 16.07
CA ASN A 180 -43.50 -8.10 14.71
C ASN A 180 -42.26 -7.83 13.85
N PHE A 181 -41.25 -7.19 14.43
CA PHE A 181 -39.96 -6.93 13.79
C PHE A 181 -39.25 -8.24 13.42
N LEU A 182 -39.14 -9.20 14.34
CA LEU A 182 -38.54 -10.51 14.07
C LEU A 182 -39.26 -11.26 12.95
N SER A 183 -40.60 -11.35 13.02
CA SER A 183 -41.39 -12.02 11.98
C SER A 183 -41.27 -11.31 10.63
N ARG A 184 -41.33 -9.97 10.58
CA ARG A 184 -41.25 -9.21 9.32
C ARG A 184 -39.86 -9.24 8.71
N THR A 185 -38.79 -9.09 9.49
CA THR A 185 -37.41 -9.11 8.97
C THR A 185 -36.96 -10.50 8.53
N ASN A 186 -37.60 -11.56 9.05
CA ASN A 186 -37.41 -12.91 8.55
C ASN A 186 -38.19 -13.22 7.24
N ILE A 187 -39.04 -12.29 6.78
CA ILE A 187 -39.77 -12.35 5.50
C ILE A 187 -39.20 -11.34 4.49
N ILE A 188 -38.98 -10.09 4.93
CA ILE A 188 -38.47 -8.98 4.13
C ILE A 188 -36.96 -9.15 3.95
N GLY A 189 -36.55 -9.39 2.71
CA GLY A 189 -35.19 -9.25 2.20
C GLY A 189 -35.22 -8.44 0.90
N PRO A 190 -34.06 -7.97 0.37
CA PRO A 190 -34.05 -7.37 -0.97
C PRO A 190 -34.67 -8.36 -1.98
N ASP A 191 -35.56 -7.86 -2.87
CA ASP A 191 -36.28 -8.61 -3.92
C ASP A 191 -35.36 -9.22 -5.02
N LEU A 192 -34.10 -9.52 -4.69
CA LEU A 192 -33.16 -10.09 -5.64
C LEU A 192 -33.12 -11.61 -5.59
N PRO A 193 -33.07 -12.19 -6.80
CA PRO A 193 -32.35 -13.37 -7.19
C PRO A 193 -31.07 -13.72 -6.42
N LEU A 194 -31.03 -14.42 -5.27
CA LEU A 194 -29.78 -14.98 -4.64
C LEU A 194 -28.82 -14.00 -3.93
N PRO A 195 -27.75 -14.45 -3.24
CA PRO A 195 -27.59 -15.21 -1.97
C PRO A 195 -28.04 -14.39 -0.72
N PRO A 196 -27.80 -14.79 0.55
CA PRO A 196 -28.13 -13.96 1.71
C PRO A 196 -27.48 -12.56 1.57
N PRO A 197 -28.18 -11.47 1.95
CA PRO A 197 -27.62 -10.12 1.81
C PRO A 197 -26.26 -10.03 2.51
N ALA A 198 -25.30 -9.42 1.82
CA ALA A 198 -23.91 -9.24 2.27
C ALA A 198 -23.75 -8.44 3.58
N HIS A 199 -24.84 -7.89 4.11
CA HIS A 199 -24.86 -7.16 5.38
C HIS A 199 -26.27 -7.22 5.99
N PRO A 200 -26.41 -7.53 7.30
CA PRO A 200 -27.71 -7.59 7.98
C PRO A 200 -28.27 -6.19 8.29
N ARG A 201 -28.50 -5.36 7.25
CA ARG A 201 -28.79 -3.91 7.36
C ARG A 201 -29.91 -3.56 8.36
N TYR A 202 -31.01 -4.32 8.36
CA TYR A 202 -32.12 -4.04 9.28
C TYR A 202 -31.79 -4.41 10.73
N ILE A 203 -30.87 -5.35 10.96
CA ILE A 203 -30.47 -5.78 12.30
C ILE A 203 -29.35 -4.88 12.82
N ASP A 204 -28.30 -4.64 12.02
CA ASP A 204 -27.12 -3.88 12.46
C ASP A 204 -27.34 -2.37 12.49
N ILE A 205 -28.23 -1.81 11.66
CA ILE A 205 -28.45 -0.35 11.60
C ILE A 205 -29.72 0.02 12.35
N LEU A 206 -30.85 -0.60 11.99
CA LEU A 206 -32.15 -0.21 12.52
C LEU A 206 -32.39 -0.78 13.92
N LEU A 207 -32.26 -2.09 14.11
CA LEU A 207 -32.50 -2.68 15.44
C LEU A 207 -31.46 -2.22 16.45
N ASP A 208 -30.17 -2.27 16.11
CA ASP A 208 -29.10 -1.83 17.00
C ASP A 208 -29.26 -0.33 17.38
N GLY A 209 -29.54 0.54 16.41
CA GLY A 209 -29.80 1.96 16.68
C GLY A 209 -31.00 2.20 17.60
N VAL A 210 -32.09 1.45 17.42
CA VAL A 210 -33.28 1.53 18.28
C VAL A 210 -32.94 1.04 19.70
N LEU A 211 -32.32 -0.13 19.84
CA LEU A 211 -31.99 -0.70 21.15
C LEU A 211 -30.97 0.16 21.92
N GLN A 212 -30.01 0.76 21.22
CA GLN A 212 -29.06 1.70 21.82
C GLN A 212 -29.73 3.02 22.25
N SER A 213 -30.76 3.48 21.53
CA SER A 213 -31.52 4.68 21.89
C SER A 213 -32.43 4.48 23.11
N ILE A 214 -32.95 3.26 23.30
CA ILE A 214 -33.81 2.89 24.43
C ILE A 214 -32.98 2.48 25.66
N GLY A 215 -31.81 1.88 25.42
CA GLY A 215 -30.89 1.42 26.46
C GLY A 215 -29.55 2.16 26.44
N ARG A 216 -28.46 1.40 26.49
CA ARG A 216 -27.08 1.90 26.36
C ARG A 216 -26.28 1.00 25.44
N ALA A 217 -25.33 1.57 24.71
CA ALA A 217 -24.36 0.80 23.94
C ALA A 217 -23.52 -0.07 24.88
N ALA A 218 -23.52 -1.39 24.65
CA ALA A 218 -22.73 -2.33 25.44
C ALA A 218 -21.34 -2.44 24.81
N ASN A 219 -20.32 -1.98 25.55
CA ASN A 219 -18.95 -2.01 25.04
C ASN A 219 -18.51 -3.47 24.82
N ILE A 220 -18.30 -3.90 23.57
CA ILE A 220 -18.03 -5.31 23.19
C ILE A 220 -16.83 -5.89 23.98
N VAL A 221 -15.85 -5.02 24.30
CA VAL A 221 -14.67 -5.34 25.13
C VAL A 221 -15.01 -5.57 26.61
N ARG A 222 -16.07 -4.95 27.13
CA ARG A 222 -16.52 -5.09 28.54
C ARG A 222 -17.50 -6.24 28.76
N VAL A 223 -18.17 -6.73 27.72
CA VAL A 223 -19.24 -7.75 27.83
C VAL A 223 -18.69 -9.16 28.02
N THR A 224 -17.46 -9.41 27.58
CA THR A 224 -16.76 -10.67 27.83
C THR A 224 -15.58 -10.37 28.73
N GLU A 225 -15.51 -10.95 29.93
CA GLU A 225 -14.33 -10.90 30.81
C GLU A 225 -13.05 -11.48 30.14
N ARG A 226 -13.12 -11.89 28.87
CA ARG A 226 -12.06 -12.46 28.02
C ARG A 226 -11.96 -11.88 26.59
N GLY A 227 -12.68 -10.80 26.26
CA GLY A 227 -12.67 -10.20 24.92
C GLY A 227 -13.51 -10.95 23.87
N ALA A 228 -13.73 -10.31 22.72
CA ALA A 228 -14.62 -10.80 21.65
C ALA A 228 -14.36 -12.27 21.26
N LEU A 229 -15.43 -13.03 20.98
CA LEU A 229 -15.33 -14.43 20.60
C LEU A 229 -14.84 -14.56 19.16
N HIS A 230 -13.64 -15.11 18.96
CA HIS A 230 -13.08 -15.32 17.63
C HIS A 230 -13.36 -16.74 17.11
N LYS A 231 -13.98 -16.84 15.92
CA LYS A 231 -14.13 -18.11 15.19
C LYS A 231 -13.40 -18.05 13.86
N ARG A 232 -12.67 -19.12 13.56
CA ARG A 232 -12.10 -19.35 12.22
C ARG A 232 -13.12 -20.05 11.35
N ILE A 233 -13.72 -19.33 10.41
CA ILE A 233 -14.66 -19.84 9.41
C ILE A 233 -13.89 -20.38 8.21
N ARG A 234 -14.33 -21.53 7.71
CA ARG A 234 -13.78 -22.16 6.51
C ARG A 234 -14.96 -22.44 5.60
N ASP A 235 -15.42 -21.40 4.94
CA ASP A 235 -16.39 -21.53 3.87
C ASP A 235 -15.58 -21.82 2.62
N ARG A 236 -15.58 -23.10 2.25
CA ARG A 236 -14.98 -23.57 1.00
C ARG A 236 -16.09 -23.54 -0.04
N VAL A 237 -15.89 -22.77 -1.10
CA VAL A 237 -16.72 -22.83 -2.31
C VAL A 237 -16.45 -24.18 -2.99
N GLY A 238 -17.49 -24.98 -3.21
CA GLY A 238 -17.42 -26.19 -4.03
C GLY A 238 -16.97 -25.85 -5.46
N ARG A 239 -16.23 -26.77 -6.10
CA ARG A 239 -15.66 -26.71 -7.47
C ARG A 239 -16.15 -25.56 -8.39
N LEU A 240 -15.34 -24.50 -8.52
CA LEU A 240 -15.19 -23.68 -9.74
C LEU A 240 -13.83 -22.98 -9.70
N TRP A 241 -12.77 -23.77 -9.90
CA TRP A 241 -11.59 -23.33 -10.65
C TRP A 241 -11.81 -23.84 -12.07
N ARG A 242 -12.69 -23.17 -12.80
CA ARG A 242 -12.75 -23.24 -14.26
C ARG A 242 -12.60 -21.80 -14.73
N ASP A 243 -11.90 -21.64 -15.84
CA ASP A 243 -11.18 -20.44 -16.24
C ASP A 243 -12.08 -19.19 -16.39
N GLU A 244 -11.41 -18.04 -16.43
CA GLU A 244 -11.86 -16.67 -16.09
C GLU A 244 -13.01 -16.03 -16.89
N ASP A 245 -13.89 -16.76 -17.59
CA ASP A 245 -14.73 -16.14 -18.64
C ASP A 245 -16.22 -16.53 -18.71
N GLU A 246 -16.94 -16.85 -17.62
CA GLU A 246 -18.41 -17.04 -17.71
C GLU A 246 -19.22 -16.38 -16.55
N ASP A 247 -20.23 -15.62 -16.99
CA ASP A 247 -21.35 -14.90 -16.37
C ASP A 247 -21.54 -14.85 -14.82
N GLU A 248 -21.76 -13.63 -14.31
CA GLU A 248 -22.12 -13.31 -12.90
C GLU A 248 -23.40 -14.01 -12.39
N ASP A 249 -24.18 -14.63 -13.29
CA ASP A 249 -25.43 -15.31 -12.96
C ASP A 249 -25.25 -16.74 -12.38
N GLU A 250 -24.05 -17.33 -12.38
CA GLU A 250 -23.79 -18.66 -11.79
C GLU A 250 -23.38 -18.64 -10.29
N ALA A 251 -23.15 -17.46 -9.68
CA ALA A 251 -22.82 -17.34 -8.24
C ALA A 251 -23.95 -17.82 -7.29
N LYS A 252 -25.08 -18.17 -7.89
CA LYS A 252 -26.39 -18.47 -7.34
C LYS A 252 -26.48 -19.83 -6.63
N ASP A 253 -25.66 -20.78 -7.05
CA ASP A 253 -25.72 -22.18 -6.58
C ASP A 253 -24.45 -22.61 -5.83
N VAL A 254 -23.73 -21.70 -5.17
CA VAL A 254 -22.51 -22.10 -4.44
C VAL A 254 -22.85 -22.68 -3.07
N TRP A 255 -22.43 -23.93 -2.79
CA TRP A 255 -22.56 -24.53 -1.45
C TRP A 255 -21.88 -23.70 -0.36
N ARG A 256 -22.59 -23.47 0.75
CA ARG A 256 -22.09 -22.77 1.94
C ARG A 256 -22.33 -23.59 3.20
N ARG A 257 -21.47 -23.40 4.21
CA ARG A 257 -21.66 -24.06 5.49
C ARG A 257 -22.86 -23.48 6.23
N SER A 258 -23.68 -24.33 6.85
CA SER A 258 -24.91 -23.94 7.55
C SER A 258 -24.70 -22.78 8.55
N ALA A 259 -25.41 -21.68 8.29
CA ALA A 259 -25.48 -20.51 9.16
C ALA A 259 -26.04 -20.84 10.54
N LEU A 260 -27.04 -21.75 10.60
CA LEU A 260 -27.62 -22.23 11.85
C LEU A 260 -26.58 -22.99 12.69
N TRP A 261 -25.70 -23.77 12.06
CA TRP A 261 -24.61 -24.44 12.77
C TRP A 261 -23.58 -23.46 13.36
N LEU A 262 -23.34 -22.33 12.69
CA LEU A 262 -22.52 -21.26 13.27
C LEU A 262 -23.22 -20.63 14.48
N LEU A 263 -24.51 -20.27 14.35
CA LEU A 263 -25.32 -19.72 15.43
C LEU A 263 -25.28 -20.62 16.67
N ILE A 264 -25.63 -21.90 16.55
CA ILE A 264 -25.60 -22.88 17.65
C ILE A 264 -24.22 -22.88 18.34
N ARG A 265 -23.13 -22.90 17.57
CA ARG A 265 -21.76 -22.91 18.11
C ARG A 265 -21.35 -21.59 18.76
N VAL A 266 -21.91 -20.47 18.35
CA VAL A 266 -21.69 -19.16 18.98
C VAL A 266 -22.52 -19.08 20.24
N THR A 267 -23.82 -19.39 20.21
CA THR A 267 -24.73 -19.39 21.36
C THR A 267 -24.22 -20.26 22.51
N ILE A 268 -23.87 -21.53 22.26
CA ILE A 268 -23.36 -22.43 23.33
C ILE A 268 -22.02 -21.93 23.87
N GLN A 269 -21.17 -21.29 23.05
CA GLN A 269 -19.88 -20.80 23.53
C GLN A 269 -20.02 -19.47 24.29
N MET A 270 -20.96 -18.61 23.89
CA MET A 270 -21.27 -17.35 24.57
C MET A 270 -21.95 -17.59 25.91
N SER A 271 -22.82 -18.61 25.99
CA SER A 271 -23.40 -19.02 27.26
C SER A 271 -22.32 -19.47 28.25
N THR A 272 -21.30 -20.19 27.82
CA THR A 272 -20.29 -20.79 28.70
C THR A 272 -19.08 -19.89 29.04
N ASN A 273 -19.20 -18.56 28.95
CA ASN A 273 -18.08 -17.62 29.05
C ASN A 273 -17.48 -17.38 30.45
N CYS A 274 -17.95 -18.07 31.51
CA CYS A 274 -17.23 -18.14 32.79
C CYS A 274 -16.37 -19.41 32.82
N SER A 275 -15.06 -19.32 33.13
CA SER A 275 -14.26 -20.54 33.42
C SER A 275 -14.97 -21.33 34.52
N PRO A 276 -15.31 -22.62 34.31
CA PRO A 276 -14.70 -23.62 33.39
C PRO A 276 -15.32 -23.80 31.99
N GLY A 277 -16.29 -22.98 31.58
CA GLY A 277 -17.23 -23.25 30.50
C GLY A 277 -16.70 -23.35 29.05
N TYR A 278 -15.52 -22.79 28.73
CA TYR A 278 -14.89 -22.99 27.40
C TYR A 278 -14.57 -24.48 27.13
N ALA A 279 -14.13 -25.21 28.16
CA ALA A 279 -13.87 -26.64 28.05
C ALA A 279 -15.18 -27.42 27.84
N SER A 280 -16.26 -27.01 28.54
CA SER A 280 -17.59 -27.64 28.46
C SER A 280 -18.17 -27.61 27.04
N TYR A 281 -18.17 -26.46 26.36
CA TYR A 281 -18.59 -26.37 24.94
C TYR A 281 -17.79 -27.31 24.02
N LYS A 282 -16.47 -27.41 24.23
CA LYS A 282 -15.63 -28.25 23.38
C LYS A 282 -15.83 -29.74 23.64
N ARG A 283 -16.08 -30.14 24.90
CA ARG A 283 -16.48 -31.50 25.30
C ARG A 283 -17.82 -31.87 24.68
N PHE A 284 -18.83 -31.00 24.79
CA PHE A 284 -20.12 -31.22 24.13
C PHE A 284 -19.97 -31.35 22.62
N THR A 285 -19.16 -30.50 21.97
CA THR A 285 -18.94 -30.63 20.52
C THR A 285 -18.35 -31.99 20.16
N LEU A 286 -17.40 -32.52 20.95
CA LEU A 286 -16.82 -33.84 20.74
C LEU A 286 -17.89 -34.93 20.95
N PHE A 287 -18.67 -34.83 22.02
CA PHE A 287 -19.78 -35.75 22.31
C PHE A 287 -20.79 -35.78 21.15
N PHE A 288 -21.26 -34.61 20.69
CA PHE A 288 -22.19 -34.50 19.56
C PHE A 288 -21.63 -35.13 18.28
N MET A 289 -20.34 -34.91 17.98
CA MET A 289 -19.68 -35.55 16.85
C MET A 289 -19.65 -37.09 16.99
N CYS A 290 -19.44 -37.63 18.19
CA CYS A 290 -19.47 -39.07 18.45
C CYS A 290 -20.88 -39.66 18.35
N THR A 291 -21.90 -38.95 18.84
CA THR A 291 -23.30 -39.37 18.72
C THR A 291 -23.72 -39.41 17.25
N LEU A 292 -23.47 -38.32 16.51
CA LEU A 292 -23.77 -38.24 15.08
C LEU A 292 -23.04 -39.34 14.27
N ALA A 293 -21.80 -39.65 14.63
CA ALA A 293 -21.04 -40.74 14.02
C ALA A 293 -21.54 -42.15 14.39
N SER A 294 -22.22 -42.30 15.51
CA SER A 294 -22.87 -43.55 15.90
C SER A 294 -24.18 -43.75 15.14
N ASP A 295 -24.90 -42.69 14.76
CA ASP A 295 -26.15 -42.79 13.99
C ASP A 295 -25.92 -43.04 12.49
N ALA A 296 -24.81 -42.54 11.97
CA ALA A 296 -24.26 -42.85 10.65
C ALA A 296 -24.12 -44.36 10.34
N ARG A 297 -24.21 -45.24 11.36
CA ARG A 297 -24.18 -46.70 11.23
C ARG A 297 -25.38 -47.28 10.48
N ASN A 298 -26.54 -46.64 10.56
CA ASN A 298 -27.80 -47.17 10.02
C ASN A 298 -28.10 -46.67 8.60
N THR A 299 -27.19 -45.92 8.01
CA THR A 299 -27.35 -45.24 6.71
C THR A 299 -26.16 -45.52 5.79
N SER A 300 -26.39 -45.58 4.48
CA SER A 300 -25.37 -45.86 3.47
C SER A 300 -24.48 -44.64 3.16
N LEU A 301 -23.77 -44.10 4.15
CA LEU A 301 -22.80 -43.00 3.94
C LEU A 301 -21.56 -43.47 3.18
N SER A 302 -20.91 -42.59 2.40
CA SER A 302 -19.70 -42.90 1.65
C SER A 302 -18.49 -43.19 2.54
N SER A 303 -17.51 -43.95 2.04
CA SER A 303 -16.28 -44.26 2.79
C SER A 303 -15.44 -43.02 3.10
N ASP A 304 -15.48 -42.01 2.22
CA ASP A 304 -14.75 -40.75 2.38
C ASP A 304 -15.37 -39.85 3.47
N LEU A 305 -16.70 -39.86 3.58
CA LEU A 305 -17.42 -39.21 4.69
C LEU A 305 -17.07 -39.88 6.02
N LEU A 306 -17.11 -41.22 6.09
CA LEU A 306 -16.74 -41.96 7.31
C LEU A 306 -15.28 -41.70 7.72
N HIS A 307 -14.35 -41.64 6.76
CA HIS A 307 -12.95 -41.32 7.02
C HIS A 307 -12.76 -39.87 7.50
N SER A 308 -13.50 -38.93 6.92
CA SER A 308 -13.54 -37.53 7.35
C SER A 308 -14.03 -37.41 8.80
N MET A 309 -15.09 -38.14 9.15
CA MET A 309 -15.63 -38.18 10.51
C MET A 309 -14.62 -38.73 11.51
N LEU A 310 -14.02 -39.88 11.20
CA LEU A 310 -12.95 -40.50 11.98
C LEU A 310 -11.81 -39.50 12.27
N SER A 311 -11.26 -38.90 11.21
CA SER A 311 -10.10 -38.00 11.29
C SER A 311 -10.40 -36.76 12.13
N ARG A 312 -11.62 -36.22 12.02
CA ARG A 312 -12.05 -35.03 12.76
C ARG A 312 -12.28 -35.33 14.24
N ILE A 313 -12.85 -36.48 14.59
CA ILE A 313 -13.02 -36.92 15.99
C ILE A 313 -11.66 -37.12 16.64
N LEU A 314 -10.77 -37.91 16.03
CA LEU A 314 -9.42 -38.17 16.56
C LEU A 314 -8.62 -36.88 16.75
N ARG A 315 -8.67 -35.97 15.77
CA ARG A 315 -7.99 -34.67 15.86
C ARG A 315 -8.58 -33.80 16.97
N ARG A 316 -9.89 -33.83 17.19
CA ARG A 316 -10.56 -33.07 18.25
C ARG A 316 -10.18 -33.63 19.62
N LEU A 317 -10.20 -34.95 19.78
CA LEU A 317 -9.77 -35.65 21.00
C LEU A 317 -8.32 -35.30 21.34
N SER A 318 -7.40 -35.41 20.37
CA SER A 318 -5.98 -35.04 20.52
C SER A 318 -5.78 -33.57 20.91
N LYS A 319 -6.58 -32.65 20.36
CA LYS A 319 -6.52 -31.21 20.71
C LYS A 319 -7.02 -30.89 22.12
N LEU A 320 -7.99 -31.65 22.61
CA LEU A 320 -8.56 -31.42 23.94
C LEU A 320 -7.74 -32.11 25.04
N ASN A 321 -7.03 -33.19 24.73
CA ASN A 321 -6.06 -33.86 25.59
C ASN A 321 -6.58 -34.00 27.05
N SER A 322 -5.87 -33.45 28.04
CA SER A 322 -6.20 -33.54 29.47
C SER A 322 -7.51 -32.86 29.89
N SER A 323 -8.18 -32.12 29.00
CA SER A 323 -9.47 -31.49 29.31
C SER A 323 -10.67 -32.40 29.09
N VAL A 324 -10.51 -33.59 28.51
CA VAL A 324 -11.59 -34.56 28.22
C VAL A 324 -11.72 -35.57 29.36
N PRO A 325 -12.92 -35.76 29.96
CA PRO A 325 -13.14 -36.83 30.93
C PRO A 325 -12.93 -38.23 30.32
N ASP A 326 -12.46 -39.18 31.13
CA ASP A 326 -12.16 -40.55 30.67
C ASP A 326 -13.34 -41.22 29.94
N TRP A 327 -14.56 -41.04 30.46
CA TRP A 327 -15.77 -41.60 29.83
C TRP A 327 -15.98 -41.08 28.40
N LEU A 328 -15.67 -39.81 28.13
CA LEU A 328 -15.85 -39.20 26.82
C LEU A 328 -14.72 -39.60 25.87
N SER A 329 -13.50 -39.75 26.40
CA SER A 329 -12.37 -40.34 25.67
C SER A 329 -12.68 -41.76 25.22
N ASP A 330 -13.26 -42.59 26.11
CA ASP A 330 -13.69 -43.95 25.80
C ASP A 330 -14.78 -43.98 24.73
N VAL A 331 -15.78 -43.10 24.82
CA VAL A 331 -16.84 -42.96 23.81
C VAL A 331 -16.24 -42.59 22.45
N ALA A 332 -15.29 -41.65 22.41
CA ALA A 332 -14.65 -41.22 21.18
C ALA A 332 -13.80 -42.34 20.55
N LEU A 333 -12.99 -43.03 21.34
CA LEU A 333 -12.15 -44.14 20.86
C LEU A 333 -13.00 -45.31 20.35
N LYS A 334 -14.01 -45.74 21.11
CA LYS A 334 -14.95 -46.80 20.68
C LYS A 334 -15.66 -46.43 19.38
N THR A 335 -16.07 -45.16 19.23
CA THR A 335 -16.69 -44.67 17.99
C THR A 335 -15.70 -44.74 16.82
N CYS A 336 -14.45 -44.32 17.03
CA CYS A 336 -13.42 -44.37 16.00
C CYS A 336 -13.05 -45.79 15.59
N ASP A 337 -12.92 -46.73 16.53
CA ASP A 337 -12.60 -48.13 16.21
C ASP A 337 -13.71 -48.77 15.38
N ARG A 338 -14.97 -48.49 15.71
CA ARG A 338 -16.12 -48.92 14.90
C ARG A 338 -16.10 -48.35 13.48
N LEU A 339 -15.80 -47.05 13.32
CA LEU A 339 -15.67 -46.44 11.98
C LEU A 339 -14.53 -47.07 11.17
N ARG A 340 -13.41 -47.42 11.83
CA ARG A 340 -12.30 -48.16 11.21
C ARG A 340 -12.72 -49.55 10.77
N GLU A 341 -13.47 -50.28 11.59
CA GLU A 341 -13.99 -51.61 11.22
C GLU A 341 -14.88 -51.55 9.97
N ILE A 342 -15.81 -50.59 9.90
CA ILE A 342 -16.70 -50.41 8.75
C ILE A 342 -15.90 -50.09 7.47
N THR A 343 -14.99 -49.13 7.55
CA THR A 343 -14.16 -48.73 6.39
C THR A 343 -13.18 -49.82 5.96
N ALA A 344 -12.63 -50.59 6.90
CA ALA A 344 -11.78 -51.75 6.60
C ALA A 344 -12.57 -52.89 5.95
N GLY A 345 -13.82 -53.13 6.39
CA GLY A 345 -14.74 -54.09 5.76
C GLY A 345 -15.03 -53.75 4.30
N ARG A 346 -15.44 -52.49 4.03
CA ARG A 346 -15.67 -52.00 2.66
C ARG A 346 -14.42 -52.08 1.78
N ARG A 347 -13.25 -51.78 2.33
CA ARG A 347 -11.97 -51.90 1.60
C ARG A 347 -11.67 -53.35 1.19
N LYS A 348 -11.95 -54.33 2.07
CA LYS A 348 -11.78 -55.76 1.74
C LYS A 348 -12.69 -56.21 0.60
N GLU A 349 -13.92 -55.69 0.52
CA GLU A 349 -14.84 -55.96 -0.59
C GLU A 349 -14.36 -55.34 -1.92
N LEU A 350 -13.74 -54.16 -1.88
CA LEU A 350 -13.17 -53.47 -3.04
C LEU A 350 -11.88 -54.14 -3.56
N SER A 351 -11.07 -54.78 -2.71
CA SER A 351 -9.85 -55.50 -3.10
C SER A 351 -10.08 -56.75 -3.98
N VAL A 352 -11.34 -57.15 -4.20
CA VAL A 352 -11.70 -58.26 -5.10
C VAL A 352 -11.86 -57.80 -6.56
N ARG A 353 -11.93 -56.48 -6.83
CA ARG A 353 -11.94 -55.94 -8.20
C ARG A 353 -10.53 -55.54 -8.65
N PRO A 354 -10.06 -55.97 -9.84
CA PRO A 354 -8.79 -55.48 -10.37
C PRO A 354 -8.84 -53.97 -10.55
N SER A 355 -7.84 -53.26 -10.02
CA SER A 355 -7.65 -51.84 -10.25
C SER A 355 -7.47 -51.58 -11.77
N PRO A 356 -8.12 -50.56 -12.36
CA PRO A 356 -7.88 -50.16 -13.74
C PRO A 356 -6.51 -49.49 -13.94
N PHE A 357 -5.77 -49.23 -12.87
CA PHE A 357 -4.45 -48.62 -12.95
C PHE A 357 -3.40 -49.64 -13.38
N ARG A 358 -2.81 -49.39 -14.55
CA ARG A 358 -1.60 -50.04 -15.04
C ARG A 358 -0.49 -49.87 -14.01
N ASN A 359 0.13 -50.97 -13.58
CA ASN A 359 1.35 -50.88 -12.79
C ASN A 359 2.41 -50.12 -13.62
N PRO A 360 2.96 -49.00 -13.11
CA PRO A 360 3.97 -48.25 -13.84
C PRO A 360 5.17 -49.13 -14.15
N SER A 361 5.80 -48.91 -15.30
CA SER A 361 6.96 -49.72 -15.70
C SER A 361 8.15 -49.43 -14.78
N GLN A 362 9.10 -50.38 -14.71
CA GLN A 362 10.32 -50.20 -13.92
C GLN A 362 11.11 -48.95 -14.35
N ASP A 363 11.01 -48.56 -15.62
CA ASP A 363 11.67 -47.38 -16.18
C ASP A 363 11.01 -46.08 -15.76
N GLU A 364 9.69 -46.05 -15.54
CA GLU A 364 8.96 -44.90 -14.99
C GLU A 364 9.33 -44.69 -13.52
N LEU A 365 9.35 -45.77 -12.73
CA LEU A 365 9.81 -45.77 -11.34
C LEU A 365 11.27 -45.29 -11.20
N THR A 366 12.15 -45.69 -12.12
CA THR A 366 13.56 -45.30 -12.08
C THR A 366 13.75 -43.82 -12.43
N ARG A 367 12.91 -43.27 -13.32
CA ARG A 367 12.89 -41.85 -13.68
C ARG A 367 12.42 -40.98 -12.52
N ASP A 368 11.36 -41.42 -11.82
CA ASP A 368 10.75 -40.67 -10.72
C ASP A 368 11.52 -40.79 -9.39
N THR A 369 12.48 -41.72 -9.31
CA THR A 369 13.36 -41.89 -8.14
C THR A 369 14.73 -41.21 -8.31
N GLN A 370 15.02 -40.58 -9.45
CA GLN A 370 16.19 -39.71 -9.57
C GLN A 370 15.87 -38.33 -8.96
N PRO A 371 16.53 -37.94 -7.85
CA PRO A 371 16.31 -36.63 -7.27
C PRO A 371 16.79 -35.53 -8.22
N SER A 372 15.98 -34.50 -8.41
CA SER A 372 16.27 -33.33 -9.25
C SER A 372 17.37 -32.42 -8.70
N LEU A 373 17.79 -32.63 -7.44
CA LEU A 373 18.82 -31.85 -6.75
C LEU A 373 20.04 -32.74 -6.45
N LEU A 374 20.85 -32.98 -7.48
CA LEU A 374 22.03 -33.86 -7.38
C LEU A 374 23.13 -33.31 -6.45
N ASN A 375 23.12 -32.01 -6.16
CA ASN A 375 24.16 -31.32 -5.37
C ASN A 375 23.77 -31.05 -3.91
N SER A 376 22.55 -31.38 -3.47
CA SER A 376 22.10 -31.08 -2.10
C SER A 376 22.59 -32.07 -1.04
N ARG A 377 23.33 -33.12 -1.43
CA ARG A 377 23.86 -34.12 -0.48
C ARG A 377 24.75 -33.49 0.58
N GLU A 378 25.69 -32.63 0.18
CA GLU A 378 26.66 -32.01 1.09
C GLU A 378 25.99 -31.02 2.07
N TYR A 379 25.00 -30.26 1.58
CA TYR A 379 24.17 -29.39 2.40
C TYR A 379 23.35 -30.16 3.45
N ILE A 380 22.72 -31.26 3.05
CA ILE A 380 21.94 -32.11 3.95
C ILE A 380 22.86 -32.84 4.95
N GLN A 381 24.05 -33.26 4.51
CA GLN A 381 25.07 -33.87 5.36
C GLN A 381 25.53 -32.88 6.45
N ASN A 382 25.83 -31.63 6.08
CA ASN A 382 26.18 -30.56 7.03
C ASN A 382 25.07 -30.24 8.04
N ILE A 383 23.81 -30.37 7.66
CA ILE A 383 22.67 -30.16 8.58
C ILE A 383 22.53 -31.35 9.54
N LEU A 384 22.72 -32.57 9.05
CA LEU A 384 22.58 -33.79 9.85
C LEU A 384 23.77 -34.01 10.81
N ASP A 385 24.96 -33.56 10.44
CA ASP A 385 26.20 -33.74 11.22
C ASP A 385 26.40 -32.65 12.30
N ASN A 386 25.48 -31.67 12.44
CA ASN A 386 25.57 -30.57 13.40
C ASN A 386 25.33 -31.02 14.87
N VAL A 387 26.31 -31.69 15.46
CA VAL A 387 26.57 -31.66 16.92
C VAL A 387 27.52 -30.49 17.18
N GLY A 388 26.95 -29.36 17.60
CA GLY A 388 27.63 -28.25 18.28
C GLY A 388 29.02 -27.86 17.76
N HIS A 389 29.09 -27.09 16.68
CA HIS A 389 30.33 -26.36 16.39
C HIS A 389 30.42 -25.10 17.24
N GLU A 390 31.38 -25.07 18.17
CA GLU A 390 32.00 -23.83 18.61
C GLU A 390 32.47 -23.07 17.37
N SER A 391 31.96 -21.85 17.18
CA SER A 391 32.28 -20.99 16.05
C SER A 391 33.79 -20.81 15.91
N VAL A 392 34.38 -21.42 14.89
CA VAL A 392 35.72 -21.10 14.41
C VAL A 392 35.65 -19.67 13.88
N ARG A 393 36.30 -18.74 14.57
CA ARG A 393 36.46 -17.36 14.10
C ARG A 393 37.27 -17.36 12.81
N THR A 394 36.61 -17.24 11.68
CA THR A 394 37.29 -16.89 10.43
C THR A 394 37.77 -15.44 10.51
N PRO A 395 39.00 -15.13 10.09
CA PRO A 395 39.43 -13.74 9.98
C PRO A 395 38.54 -13.02 8.96
N PHE A 396 37.87 -11.95 9.40
CA PHE A 396 37.09 -11.09 8.53
C PHE A 396 38.04 -10.34 7.60
N HIS A 397 37.98 -10.65 6.31
CA HIS A 397 38.66 -9.91 5.26
C HIS A 397 37.61 -9.06 4.53
N PRO A 398 37.43 -7.78 4.92
CA PRO A 398 36.47 -6.91 4.25
C PRO A 398 36.89 -6.74 2.79
N SER A 399 36.12 -7.31 1.87
CA SER A 399 36.19 -7.03 0.43
C SER A 399 35.33 -5.81 0.08
N HIS A 400 35.40 -4.75 0.89
CA HIS A 400 34.61 -3.55 0.63
C HIS A 400 35.29 -2.69 -0.44
N ARG A 401 34.48 -2.22 -1.39
CA ARG A 401 34.89 -1.26 -2.41
C ARG A 401 35.30 0.06 -1.75
N ARG A 402 36.26 0.76 -2.37
CA ARG A 402 36.68 2.10 -1.96
C ARG A 402 35.49 3.08 -2.10
N LEU A 403 35.21 3.85 -1.03
CA LEU A 403 34.31 5.01 -1.09
C LEU A 403 34.80 5.97 -2.19
N GLY A 404 33.95 6.27 -3.17
CA GLY A 404 34.28 7.23 -4.23
C GLY A 404 34.37 8.66 -3.71
N THR A 405 35.35 9.42 -4.17
CA THR A 405 35.42 10.87 -3.95
C THR A 405 34.60 11.63 -4.99
N ILE A 406 34.31 12.91 -4.74
CA ILE A 406 33.58 13.74 -5.72
C ILE A 406 34.32 13.84 -7.07
N GLU A 407 35.65 13.81 -7.05
CA GLU A 407 36.49 13.79 -8.25
C GLU A 407 36.38 12.46 -9.02
N ASP A 408 36.26 11.33 -8.31
CA ASP A 408 36.05 10.03 -8.93
C ASP A 408 34.70 9.99 -9.68
N PHE A 409 33.65 10.57 -9.08
CA PHE A 409 32.33 10.66 -9.70
C PHE A 409 32.26 11.64 -10.88
N LEU A 410 33.05 12.72 -10.85
CA LEU A 410 33.13 13.72 -11.92
C LEU A 410 34.14 13.35 -13.03
N SER A 411 34.44 12.06 -13.21
CA SER A 411 35.30 11.61 -14.31
C SER A 411 34.73 12.05 -15.66
N SER A 412 35.59 12.35 -16.64
CA SER A 412 35.18 12.96 -17.92
C SER A 412 34.15 12.15 -18.73
N ASN A 413 34.00 10.85 -18.45
CA ASN A 413 33.00 9.96 -19.06
C ASN A 413 31.94 9.43 -18.06
N GLY A 414 32.05 9.80 -16.77
CA GLY A 414 31.24 9.31 -15.67
C GLY A 414 31.26 7.78 -15.49
N SER A 415 32.25 7.06 -16.01
CA SER A 415 32.25 5.58 -15.99
C SER A 415 32.36 5.01 -14.58
N PHE A 416 33.01 5.75 -13.67
CA PHE A 416 33.11 5.36 -12.27
C PHE A 416 31.73 5.18 -11.63
N PHE A 417 30.78 6.09 -11.91
CA PHE A 417 29.42 5.99 -11.37
C PHE A 417 28.72 4.71 -11.86
N ASP A 418 28.82 4.39 -13.15
CA ASP A 418 28.19 3.18 -13.71
C ASP A 418 28.81 1.91 -13.13
N GLU A 419 30.15 1.84 -13.08
CA GLU A 419 30.86 0.71 -12.48
C GLU A 419 30.54 0.57 -10.99
N ALA A 420 30.37 1.69 -10.27
CA ALA A 420 29.95 1.75 -8.87
C ALA A 420 28.56 1.17 -8.69
N TYR A 421 27.62 1.72 -9.43
CA TYR A 421 26.23 1.37 -9.37
C TYR A 421 25.98 -0.10 -9.73
N ASP A 422 26.63 -0.61 -10.78
CA ASP A 422 26.48 -2.01 -11.21
C ASP A 422 27.02 -3.02 -10.18
N ALA A 423 27.93 -2.60 -9.30
CA ALA A 423 28.46 -3.45 -8.23
C ALA A 423 27.61 -3.41 -6.95
N ASP A 424 27.18 -2.21 -6.53
CA ASP A 424 26.38 -1.99 -5.33
C ASP A 424 25.56 -0.69 -5.49
N PRO A 425 24.31 -0.78 -5.96
CA PRO A 425 23.45 0.37 -6.20
C PRO A 425 23.21 1.22 -4.94
N ASP A 426 22.86 0.59 -3.81
CA ASP A 426 22.46 1.27 -2.59
C ASP A 426 23.62 2.05 -1.98
N THR A 427 24.77 1.40 -1.84
CA THR A 427 25.97 2.06 -1.31
C THR A 427 26.44 3.16 -2.25
N THR A 428 26.36 2.95 -3.57
CA THR A 428 26.80 3.96 -4.56
C THR A 428 25.95 5.22 -4.50
N LEU A 429 24.62 5.10 -4.42
CA LEU A 429 23.73 6.25 -4.30
C LEU A 429 24.02 7.05 -3.02
N TYR A 430 24.16 6.34 -1.89
CA TYR A 430 24.51 6.97 -0.61
C TYR A 430 25.88 7.64 -0.62
N ASP A 431 26.90 6.96 -1.14
CA ASP A 431 28.27 7.48 -1.25
C ASP A 431 28.31 8.71 -2.16
N PHE A 432 27.58 8.68 -3.26
CA PHE A 432 27.46 9.82 -4.16
C PHE A 432 26.82 11.03 -3.47
N GLU A 433 25.65 10.86 -2.87
CA GLU A 433 24.93 11.92 -2.15
C GLU A 433 25.79 12.52 -1.03
N ARG A 434 26.54 11.68 -0.33
CA ARG A 434 27.51 12.10 0.68
C ARG A 434 28.71 12.83 0.10
N SER A 435 29.22 12.42 -1.06
CA SER A 435 30.33 13.09 -1.74
C SER A 435 29.95 14.49 -2.20
N VAL A 436 28.71 14.69 -2.67
CA VAL A 436 28.17 16.01 -3.02
C VAL A 436 28.04 16.88 -1.76
N GLU A 437 27.47 16.33 -0.68
CA GLU A 437 27.34 17.03 0.61
C GLU A 437 28.68 17.57 1.15
N GLN A 438 29.77 16.84 0.92
CA GLN A 438 31.07 17.16 1.54
C GLN A 438 32.05 17.88 0.62
N GLY A 439 31.90 17.77 -0.71
CA GLY A 439 32.99 18.15 -1.64
C GLY A 439 32.58 19.02 -2.84
N ILE A 440 31.30 19.26 -3.10
CA ILE A 440 30.89 19.96 -4.32
C ILE A 440 31.32 21.43 -4.37
N ASP A 441 31.26 22.14 -3.24
CA ASP A 441 31.68 23.55 -3.15
C ASP A 441 33.20 23.71 -3.29
N ASP A 442 33.98 22.80 -2.67
CA ASP A 442 35.44 22.75 -2.79
C ASP A 442 35.87 22.44 -4.24
N TRP A 443 35.18 21.49 -4.89
CA TRP A 443 35.39 21.21 -6.31
C TRP A 443 35.09 22.44 -7.17
N PHE A 444 33.96 23.11 -6.95
CA PHE A 444 33.58 24.33 -7.69
C PHE A 444 34.65 25.43 -7.58
N ALA A 445 35.26 25.60 -6.39
CA ALA A 445 36.32 26.58 -6.18
C ALA A 445 37.59 26.29 -7.01
N CYS A 446 37.84 25.03 -7.36
CA CYS A 446 38.98 24.57 -8.15
C CYS A 446 38.74 24.60 -9.67
N VAL A 447 37.52 24.87 -10.15
CA VAL A 447 37.19 24.84 -11.59
C VAL A 447 37.86 25.99 -12.35
N THR A 448 38.70 25.61 -13.32
CA THR A 448 39.37 26.51 -14.28
C THR A 448 38.71 26.50 -15.66
N ASN A 449 38.32 25.32 -16.17
CA ASN A 449 37.65 25.13 -17.45
C ASN A 449 36.13 24.96 -17.25
N VAL A 450 35.34 25.99 -17.57
CA VAL A 450 33.91 26.01 -17.28
C VAL A 450 33.12 25.05 -18.17
N ASP A 451 33.45 24.95 -19.45
CA ASP A 451 32.72 24.10 -20.40
C ASP A 451 32.92 22.60 -20.10
N GLU A 452 34.14 22.20 -19.76
CA GLU A 452 34.45 20.83 -19.34
C GLU A 452 33.73 20.49 -18.04
N ALA A 453 33.77 21.38 -17.05
CA ALA A 453 33.09 21.20 -15.77
C ALA A 453 31.56 21.12 -15.93
N CYS A 454 30.97 21.94 -16.79
CA CYS A 454 29.54 21.87 -17.10
C CYS A 454 29.20 20.53 -17.76
N THR A 455 30.05 20.02 -18.65
CA THR A 455 29.88 18.73 -19.32
C THR A 455 29.94 17.57 -18.32
N GLN A 456 30.92 17.57 -17.42
CA GLN A 456 31.05 16.58 -16.34
C GLN A 456 29.81 16.57 -15.44
N LEU A 457 29.34 17.74 -14.99
CA LEU A 457 28.10 17.86 -14.21
C LEU A 457 26.88 17.36 -14.97
N GLY A 458 26.75 17.73 -16.25
CA GLY A 458 25.62 17.32 -17.08
C GLY A 458 25.52 15.80 -17.22
N VAL A 459 26.65 15.13 -17.52
CA VAL A 459 26.73 13.66 -17.61
C VAL A 459 26.41 13.01 -16.27
N LEU A 460 27.00 13.50 -15.18
CA LEU A 460 26.80 12.96 -13.85
C LEU A 460 25.34 13.12 -13.38
N MET A 461 24.73 14.28 -13.59
CA MET A 461 23.33 14.54 -13.23
C MET A 461 22.37 13.61 -14.00
N ASP A 462 22.61 13.39 -15.29
CA ASP A 462 21.76 12.50 -16.10
C ASP A 462 21.86 11.04 -15.62
N LYS A 463 23.08 10.55 -15.36
CA LYS A 463 23.30 9.20 -14.82
C LYS A 463 22.69 9.02 -13.44
N TYR A 464 22.99 9.93 -12.51
CA TYR A 464 22.47 9.86 -11.15
C TYR A 464 20.95 9.90 -11.13
N MET A 465 20.34 10.86 -11.83
CA MET A 465 18.88 10.97 -11.85
C MET A 465 18.24 9.72 -12.49
N THR A 466 18.75 9.25 -13.62
CA THR A 466 18.19 8.06 -14.28
C THR A 466 18.25 6.84 -13.37
N LYS A 467 19.42 6.56 -12.79
CA LYS A 467 19.62 5.39 -11.91
C LYS A 467 18.90 5.52 -10.58
N ALA A 468 18.93 6.69 -9.94
CA ALA A 468 18.26 6.93 -8.66
C ALA A 468 16.73 6.85 -8.76
N TYR A 469 16.12 7.10 -9.93
CA TYR A 469 14.67 6.91 -10.13
C TYR A 469 14.30 5.51 -10.65
N GLU A 470 15.21 4.82 -11.34
CA GLU A 470 15.03 3.42 -11.73
C GLU A 470 15.15 2.47 -10.53
N HIS A 471 15.91 2.85 -9.50
CA HIS A 471 16.17 2.01 -8.32
C HIS A 471 14.88 1.66 -7.56
N PRO A 472 14.55 0.36 -7.38
CA PRO A 472 13.32 -0.08 -6.70
C PRO A 472 13.30 0.23 -5.20
N GLU A 473 14.47 0.30 -4.55
CA GLU A 473 14.60 0.51 -3.10
C GLU A 473 14.86 2.01 -2.79
N GLY A 474 14.26 2.56 -1.73
CA GLY A 474 14.28 4.01 -1.42
C GLY A 474 13.14 4.81 -2.07
N LEU A 475 11.96 4.20 -2.16
CA LEU A 475 10.71 4.84 -2.58
C LEU A 475 10.09 5.75 -1.49
N ASP A 476 10.70 5.86 -0.31
CA ASP A 476 10.20 6.70 0.78
C ASP A 476 10.39 8.19 0.45
N ALA A 477 9.44 9.01 0.89
CA ALA A 477 9.39 10.45 0.59
C ALA A 477 10.63 11.23 1.03
N ASP A 478 11.25 10.81 2.14
CA ASP A 478 12.47 11.41 2.68
C ASP A 478 13.67 11.13 1.77
N ASP A 479 13.81 9.90 1.27
CA ASP A 479 14.91 9.51 0.37
C ASP A 479 14.79 10.22 -0.99
N ILE A 480 13.57 10.33 -1.53
CA ILE A 480 13.28 11.12 -2.73
C ILE A 480 13.67 12.59 -2.50
N SER A 481 13.40 13.14 -1.32
CA SER A 481 13.75 14.53 -0.99
C SER A 481 15.27 14.75 -0.90
N ILE A 482 16.03 13.77 -0.41
CA ILE A 482 17.51 13.80 -0.43
C ILE A 482 18.04 13.71 -1.87
N ARG A 483 17.46 12.83 -2.70
CA ARG A 483 17.85 12.70 -4.11
C ARG A 483 17.63 14.01 -4.87
N LEU A 484 16.48 14.64 -4.65
CA LEU A 484 16.14 15.95 -5.22
C LEU A 484 17.05 17.06 -4.70
N LEU A 485 17.35 17.08 -3.39
CA LEU A 485 18.28 18.06 -2.81
C LEU A 485 19.65 17.97 -3.47
N THR A 486 20.20 16.77 -3.60
CA THR A 486 21.47 16.51 -4.28
C THR A 486 21.44 17.01 -5.73
N ALA A 487 20.36 16.73 -6.48
CA ALA A 487 20.21 17.21 -7.85
C ALA A 487 20.11 18.75 -7.93
N ILE A 488 19.43 19.39 -6.96
CA ILE A 488 19.33 20.85 -6.87
C ILE A 488 20.71 21.47 -6.58
N GLU A 489 21.53 20.86 -5.73
CA GLU A 489 22.88 21.36 -5.45
C GLU A 489 23.78 21.29 -6.69
N LEU A 490 23.76 20.16 -7.41
CA LEU A 490 24.48 20.04 -8.69
C LEU A 490 24.01 21.10 -9.70
N TYR A 491 22.69 21.35 -9.74
CA TYR A 491 22.10 22.40 -10.58
C TYR A 491 22.54 23.81 -10.16
N VAL A 492 22.58 24.10 -8.86
CA VAL A 492 23.05 25.40 -8.35
C VAL A 492 24.50 25.64 -8.76
N VAL A 493 25.34 24.62 -8.69
CA VAL A 493 26.74 24.72 -9.13
C VAL A 493 26.84 24.89 -10.64
N LEU A 494 26.03 24.18 -11.43
CA LEU A 494 25.92 24.37 -12.87
C LEU A 494 25.48 25.80 -13.22
N ASP A 495 24.47 26.36 -12.54
CA ASP A 495 24.01 27.74 -12.76
C ASP A 495 25.09 28.77 -12.38
N LYS A 496 25.82 28.56 -11.28
CA LYS A 496 26.97 29.40 -10.90
C LYS A 496 28.05 29.41 -11.99
N LEU A 497 28.35 28.24 -12.57
CA LEU A 497 29.33 28.09 -13.66
C LEU A 497 28.87 28.82 -14.94
N VAL A 498 27.61 28.63 -15.36
CA VAL A 498 27.06 29.32 -16.54
C VAL A 498 27.05 30.83 -16.36
N VAL A 499 26.70 31.33 -15.17
CA VAL A 499 26.75 32.77 -14.87
C VAL A 499 28.18 33.31 -14.84
N LYS A 500 29.16 32.51 -14.40
CA LYS A 500 30.58 32.86 -14.42
C LYS A 500 31.10 33.00 -15.86
N GLU A 501 30.71 32.10 -16.75
CA GLU A 501 31.11 32.11 -18.17
C GLU A 501 30.35 33.19 -18.97
N ILE A 502 29.05 33.34 -18.72
CA ILE A 502 28.16 34.26 -19.45
C ILE A 502 27.47 35.18 -18.43
N PRO A 503 28.08 36.32 -18.04
CA PRO A 503 27.54 37.19 -16.99
C PRO A 503 26.11 37.71 -17.25
N MET A 504 25.73 37.92 -18.51
CA MET A 504 24.35 38.33 -18.86
C MET A 504 23.28 37.30 -18.50
N PHE A 505 23.67 36.05 -18.25
CA PHE A 505 22.77 34.97 -17.85
C PHE A 505 22.11 35.27 -16.49
N ALA A 506 22.76 36.08 -15.64
CA ALA A 506 22.21 36.52 -14.36
C ALA A 506 20.94 37.38 -14.47
N ASP A 507 20.71 38.02 -15.62
CA ASP A 507 19.50 38.83 -15.89
C ASP A 507 18.24 37.97 -16.02
N TYR A 508 18.38 36.65 -16.16
CA TYR A 508 17.27 35.71 -16.38
C TYR A 508 17.03 34.82 -15.16
N PRO A 509 15.77 34.43 -14.90
CA PRO A 509 15.43 33.58 -13.77
C PRO A 509 16.01 32.17 -13.92
N PRO A 510 16.41 31.52 -12.82
CA PRO A 510 17.10 30.23 -12.83
C PRO A 510 16.18 29.02 -13.11
N GLY A 511 14.98 29.20 -13.68
CA GLY A 511 14.06 28.09 -14.03
C GLY A 511 13.40 27.32 -12.87
N ILE A 512 14.12 27.05 -11.77
CA ILE A 512 13.63 26.33 -10.57
C ILE A 512 13.11 27.32 -9.53
N SER A 513 11.81 27.27 -9.24
CA SER A 513 11.18 28.12 -8.22
C SER A 513 11.56 27.69 -6.80
N THR A 514 11.73 28.66 -5.89
CA THR A 514 11.91 28.38 -4.46
C THR A 514 10.74 27.61 -3.86
N ALA A 515 9.51 27.80 -4.37
CA ALA A 515 8.33 27.05 -3.94
C ALA A 515 8.44 25.53 -4.15
N PHE A 516 9.31 25.07 -5.06
CA PHE A 516 9.61 23.65 -5.21
C PHE A 516 10.43 23.11 -4.03
N LEU A 517 11.41 23.90 -3.57
CA LEU A 517 12.28 23.54 -2.44
C LEU A 517 11.50 23.45 -1.11
N GLU A 518 10.46 24.27 -0.95
CA GLU A 518 9.59 24.32 0.24
C GLU A 518 8.80 23.02 0.48
N LYS A 519 8.74 22.15 -0.53
CA LYS A 519 8.00 20.87 -0.49
C LYS A 519 8.85 19.68 -0.07
N LEU A 520 10.17 19.82 -0.01
CA LEU A 520 11.05 18.73 0.36
C LEU A 520 10.82 18.30 1.81
N LEU A 521 10.96 17.00 2.08
CA LEU A 521 10.87 16.42 3.41
C LEU A 521 12.28 16.12 3.90
N LEU A 522 12.79 16.96 4.79
CA LEU A 522 14.17 16.87 5.23
C LEU A 522 14.24 16.60 6.73
N ARG A 523 14.62 15.37 7.04
CA ARG A 523 14.86 14.91 8.41
C ARG A 523 16.13 15.54 8.99
N ARG A 524 17.28 15.43 8.32
CA ARG A 524 18.60 15.83 8.87
C ARG A 524 18.84 17.34 8.86
N VAL A 525 19.51 17.86 9.90
CA VAL A 525 19.98 19.26 9.97
C VAL A 525 20.97 19.59 8.86
N THR A 526 21.88 18.67 8.52
CA THR A 526 22.84 18.91 7.43
C THR A 526 22.11 19.10 6.10
N SER A 527 21.07 18.31 5.84
CA SER A 527 20.20 18.48 4.68
C SER A 527 19.44 19.80 4.68
N LEU A 528 18.92 20.26 5.84
CA LEU A 528 18.29 21.59 5.96
C LEU A 528 19.27 22.73 5.68
N HIS A 529 20.52 22.61 6.15
CA HIS A 529 21.56 23.60 5.87
C HIS A 529 21.90 23.65 4.38
N ARG A 530 22.13 22.48 3.75
CA ARG A 530 22.33 22.33 2.30
C ARG A 530 21.19 23.00 1.51
N LEU A 531 19.94 22.72 1.90
CA LEU A 531 18.77 23.33 1.28
C LEU A 531 18.73 24.85 1.48
N SER A 532 19.08 25.36 2.67
CA SER A 532 19.15 26.80 2.93
C SER A 532 20.14 27.50 2.01
N CYS A 533 21.33 26.93 1.80
CA CYS A 533 22.32 27.46 0.85
C CYS A 533 21.75 27.53 -0.58
N ALA A 534 21.13 26.46 -1.05
CA ALA A 534 20.49 26.40 -2.37
C ALA A 534 19.33 27.41 -2.49
N TYR A 535 18.48 27.50 -1.46
CA TYR A 535 17.33 28.40 -1.40
C TYR A 535 17.76 29.87 -1.47
N GLN A 536 18.77 30.26 -0.68
CA GLN A 536 19.33 31.61 -0.67
C GLN A 536 19.91 31.98 -2.03
N TYR A 537 20.66 31.05 -2.66
CA TYR A 537 21.21 31.26 -4.00
C TYR A 537 20.10 31.50 -5.04
N LEU A 538 19.09 30.60 -5.09
CA LEU A 538 18.00 30.71 -6.05
C LEU A 538 17.15 31.96 -5.81
N SER A 539 16.90 32.33 -4.55
CA SER A 539 16.21 33.58 -4.20
C SER A 539 17.00 34.80 -4.68
N ALA A 540 18.30 34.86 -4.40
CA ALA A 540 19.18 35.93 -4.87
C ALA A 540 19.23 35.99 -6.40
N ARG A 541 19.18 34.85 -7.10
CA ARG A 541 19.08 34.80 -8.57
C ARG A 541 17.76 35.34 -9.09
N HIS A 542 16.62 34.99 -8.48
CA HIS A 542 15.32 35.56 -8.86
C HIS A 542 15.26 37.06 -8.61
N SER A 543 15.80 37.55 -7.48
CA SER A 543 15.78 38.99 -7.16
C SER A 543 16.59 39.84 -8.15
N ARG A 544 17.64 39.27 -8.75
CA ARG A 544 18.46 39.91 -9.78
C ARG A 544 17.87 39.80 -11.19
N SER A 545 17.01 38.80 -11.42
CA SER A 545 16.40 38.57 -12.72
C SER A 545 15.39 39.64 -13.09
N ARG A 546 15.23 39.91 -14.38
CA ARG A 546 14.26 40.88 -14.88
C ARG A 546 12.87 40.26 -15.04
N PRO A 547 11.79 40.91 -14.54
CA PRO A 547 10.43 40.40 -14.69
C PRO A 547 10.06 40.16 -16.15
N GLY A 548 9.53 38.98 -16.46
CA GLY A 548 9.05 38.61 -17.80
C GLY A 548 10.13 38.08 -18.75
N TRP A 549 11.41 38.15 -18.39
CA TRP A 549 12.49 37.53 -19.15
C TRP A 549 12.63 36.06 -18.76
N SER A 550 12.86 35.17 -19.72
CA SER A 550 13.10 33.75 -19.45
C SER A 550 13.98 33.13 -20.53
N VAL A 551 14.95 32.30 -20.11
CA VAL A 551 15.77 31.47 -21.01
C VAL A 551 14.95 30.31 -21.59
N LEU A 552 13.87 29.92 -20.89
CA LEU A 552 12.95 28.83 -21.20
C LEU A 552 11.61 29.33 -21.79
N SER A 553 11.60 30.51 -22.43
CA SER A 553 10.41 31.07 -23.07
C SER A 553 10.23 30.55 -24.49
N ASP A 554 8.99 30.22 -24.86
CA ASP A 554 8.61 29.90 -26.24
C ASP A 554 8.41 31.18 -27.10
N GLU A 555 8.31 32.35 -26.46
CA GLU A 555 8.16 33.64 -27.14
C GLU A 555 9.50 34.37 -27.24
N PHE A 556 9.96 34.59 -28.47
CA PHE A 556 11.20 35.29 -28.76
C PHE A 556 10.96 36.78 -29.02
N THR A 557 11.61 37.60 -28.22
CA THR A 557 11.66 39.06 -28.34
C THR A 557 13.13 39.49 -28.46
N GLU A 558 13.38 40.78 -28.70
CA GLU A 558 14.75 41.32 -28.68
C GLU A 558 15.44 41.14 -27.32
N ASP A 559 14.64 41.03 -26.26
CA ASP A 559 15.09 40.83 -24.88
C ASP A 559 15.33 39.35 -24.52
N SER A 560 15.03 38.41 -25.43
CA SER A 560 15.26 36.99 -25.18
C SER A 560 16.76 36.65 -25.16
N PHE A 561 17.14 35.70 -24.30
CA PHE A 561 18.55 35.32 -24.12
C PHE A 561 19.29 34.98 -25.44
N PRO A 562 18.75 34.14 -26.35
CA PRO A 562 19.42 33.86 -27.63
C PRO A 562 19.67 35.11 -28.48
N ALA A 563 18.73 36.06 -28.51
CA ALA A 563 18.85 37.28 -29.30
C ALA A 563 19.91 38.22 -28.72
N ARG A 564 19.91 38.43 -27.40
CA ARG A 564 20.92 39.25 -26.72
C ARG A 564 22.32 38.63 -26.79
N TYR A 565 22.43 37.30 -26.69
CA TYR A 565 23.71 36.60 -26.83
C TYR A 565 24.27 36.73 -28.24
N TYR A 566 23.41 36.57 -29.27
CA TYR A 566 23.79 36.78 -30.67
C TYR A 566 24.37 38.20 -30.90
N ASP A 567 23.74 39.22 -30.32
CA ASP A 567 24.16 40.62 -30.51
C ASP A 567 25.57 40.88 -29.94
N GLN A 568 26.01 40.07 -28.97
CA GLN A 568 27.34 40.15 -28.36
C GLN A 568 28.36 39.17 -28.98
N SER A 569 27.94 38.28 -29.88
CA SER A 569 28.80 37.25 -30.46
C SER A 569 29.14 37.54 -31.94
N PRO A 570 30.36 38.02 -32.25
CA PRO A 570 30.81 38.19 -33.62
C PRO A 570 30.79 36.88 -34.41
N HIS A 571 31.01 35.76 -33.73
CA HIS A 571 31.01 34.43 -34.34
C HIS A 571 29.63 34.05 -34.89
N LEU A 572 28.56 34.24 -34.09
CA LEU A 572 27.19 33.97 -34.53
C LEU A 572 26.74 34.93 -35.64
N GLN A 573 27.23 36.17 -35.63
CA GLN A 573 26.99 37.14 -36.69
C GLN A 573 27.62 36.71 -38.02
N GLN A 574 28.85 36.21 -37.98
CA GLN A 574 29.53 35.61 -39.13
C GLN A 574 28.81 34.34 -39.62
N LEU A 575 28.30 33.50 -38.70
CA LEU A 575 27.52 32.31 -39.04
C LEU A 575 26.26 32.68 -39.84
N LYS A 576 25.47 33.66 -39.35
CA LYS A 576 24.28 34.16 -40.07
C LYS A 576 24.66 34.67 -41.46
N ALA A 577 25.70 35.51 -41.56
CA ALA A 577 26.17 36.05 -42.84
C ALA A 577 26.63 34.94 -43.81
N ARG A 578 27.24 33.88 -43.30
CA ARG A 578 27.64 32.70 -44.09
C ARG A 578 26.42 31.94 -44.62
N ILE A 579 25.40 31.72 -43.80
CA ILE A 579 24.15 31.06 -44.20
C ILE A 579 23.46 31.87 -45.32
N GLU A 580 23.36 33.18 -45.16
CA GLU A 580 22.78 34.09 -46.16
C GLU A 580 23.62 34.14 -47.46
N GLY A 581 24.95 34.15 -47.32
CA GLY A 581 25.89 34.11 -48.44
C GLY A 581 25.86 32.81 -49.24
N ASP A 582 25.72 31.66 -48.58
CA ASP A 582 25.63 30.37 -49.26
C ASP A 582 24.26 30.18 -49.96
N THR A 583 23.20 30.75 -49.37
CA THR A 583 21.85 30.79 -49.98
C THR A 583 21.85 31.62 -51.27
N THR A 584 22.43 32.83 -51.22
CA THR A 584 22.54 33.72 -52.40
C THR A 584 23.40 33.10 -53.51
N LYS A 585 24.51 32.41 -53.17
CA LYS A 585 25.32 31.65 -54.14
C LYS A 585 24.56 30.49 -54.79
N LYS A 586 23.77 29.73 -54.02
CA LYS A 586 22.93 28.64 -54.56
C LYS A 586 21.87 29.16 -55.52
N ILE A 587 21.22 30.29 -55.20
CA ILE A 587 20.24 30.95 -56.08
C ILE A 587 20.92 31.43 -57.37
N ALA A 588 22.07 32.11 -57.27
CA ALA A 588 22.82 32.62 -58.42
C ALA A 588 23.36 31.50 -59.33
N GLY A 589 23.86 30.40 -58.76
CA GLY A 589 24.36 29.24 -59.50
C GLY A 589 23.28 28.57 -60.35
N ARG A 590 22.05 28.47 -59.84
CA ARG A 590 20.93 27.82 -60.56
C ARG A 590 20.34 28.71 -61.66
N VAL A 591 20.30 30.04 -61.47
CA VAL A 591 19.98 31.00 -62.55
C VAL A 591 21.02 30.93 -63.69
N GLY A 592 22.29 30.65 -63.37
CA GLY A 592 23.34 30.40 -64.35
C GLY A 592 23.18 29.08 -65.12
N SER A 593 22.73 28.01 -64.46
CA SER A 593 22.46 26.70 -65.10
C SER A 593 21.20 26.71 -65.99
N GLN A 594 20.14 27.41 -65.58
CA GLN A 594 18.89 27.51 -66.34
C GLN A 594 19.07 28.24 -67.69
N ARG A 595 20.03 29.17 -67.78
CA ARG A 595 20.39 29.84 -69.04
C ARG A 595 21.18 28.96 -70.02
N ARG A 596 21.77 27.85 -69.56
CA ARG A 596 22.53 26.89 -70.41
C ARG A 596 21.71 25.67 -70.86
N GLY A 597 20.50 25.46 -70.34
CA GLY A 597 19.65 24.30 -70.63
C GLY A 597 18.60 24.47 -71.73
N ASN A 598 18.55 25.62 -72.42
CA ASN A 598 17.54 25.90 -73.47
C ASN A 598 17.99 25.58 -74.90
N ASN A 599 18.91 24.64 -75.09
CA ASN A 599 19.26 24.09 -76.39
C ASN A 599 19.52 22.59 -76.23
N LEU A 600 18.50 21.75 -76.38
CA LEU A 600 18.64 20.37 -76.89
C LEU A 600 17.24 19.84 -77.24
N THR A 601 17.13 19.43 -78.49
CA THR A 601 15.96 19.07 -79.29
C THR A 601 15.27 17.77 -78.86
N HIS A 602 13.94 17.77 -78.85
CA HIS A 602 13.11 16.58 -78.83
C HIS A 602 13.30 15.76 -80.12
N THR A 603 13.52 14.44 -80.00
CA THR A 603 13.29 13.47 -81.07
C THR A 603 12.29 12.43 -80.60
N ALA A 604 11.21 12.32 -81.38
CA ALA A 604 10.08 11.43 -81.19
C ALA A 604 10.43 9.97 -81.54
N TYR A 605 9.73 9.04 -80.88
CA TYR A 605 9.38 7.75 -81.46
C TYR A 605 7.91 7.46 -81.16
N ASP A 606 7.20 7.16 -82.24
CA ASP A 606 5.76 6.97 -82.37
C ASP A 606 5.39 5.49 -82.23
N GLY A 607 4.20 5.19 -81.68
CA GLY A 607 3.70 3.81 -81.59
C GLY A 607 2.54 3.57 -80.63
N TYR A 608 1.32 3.82 -81.12
CA TYR A 608 -0.02 3.34 -80.70
C TYR A 608 -0.92 4.25 -79.80
N ARG A 609 -1.90 4.84 -80.50
CA ARG A 609 -3.32 5.18 -80.18
C ARG A 609 -3.82 4.72 -78.79
N GLU A 610 -4.65 5.44 -78.02
CA GLU A 610 -5.62 6.51 -78.29
C GLU A 610 -6.08 7.09 -76.94
N HIS A 611 -6.12 8.43 -76.84
CA HIS A 611 -7.10 9.30 -76.14
C HIS A 611 -6.46 10.50 -75.44
N GLN A 612 -6.61 11.64 -76.13
CA GLN A 612 -6.38 12.98 -75.65
C GLN A 612 -7.37 13.35 -74.55
N ARG A 613 -6.86 13.95 -73.46
CA ARG A 613 -7.48 15.15 -72.89
C ARG A 613 -6.41 16.23 -72.74
N HIS A 614 -6.64 17.32 -73.46
CA HIS A 614 -5.99 18.61 -73.28
C HIS A 614 -6.11 19.09 -71.83
N ILE A 615 -5.00 19.53 -71.25
CA ILE A 615 -4.98 20.54 -70.19
C ILE A 615 -4.11 21.72 -70.71
N PRO A 616 -4.56 22.99 -70.62
CA PRO A 616 -3.83 24.15 -71.13
C PRO A 616 -2.60 24.51 -70.26
N PRO A 617 -1.69 25.39 -70.75
CA PRO A 617 -0.39 25.67 -70.14
C PRO A 617 -0.51 26.65 -68.96
N GLN A 618 -0.77 26.14 -67.75
CA GLN A 618 -0.65 26.92 -66.51
C GLN A 618 -0.20 26.04 -65.34
N GLN A 619 0.99 25.45 -65.41
CA GLN A 619 1.71 24.99 -64.21
C GLN A 619 3.20 25.22 -64.41
N LEU A 620 3.59 26.48 -64.20
CA LEU A 620 4.98 26.91 -64.11
C LEU A 620 5.21 27.43 -62.69
N ALA A 621 4.90 26.61 -61.68
CA ALA A 621 5.15 26.91 -60.28
C ALA A 621 5.02 25.64 -59.44
N GLU A 622 5.94 24.68 -59.54
CA GLU A 622 5.93 23.55 -58.61
C GLU A 622 7.35 22.99 -58.41
N ASN A 623 8.12 23.74 -57.63
CA ASN A 623 8.99 23.14 -56.62
C ASN A 623 9.20 24.16 -55.48
N PRO A 624 8.32 24.20 -54.46
CA PRO A 624 8.34 25.21 -53.39
C PRO A 624 9.57 25.11 -52.47
N GLU A 625 10.36 24.03 -52.55
CA GLU A 625 11.51 23.81 -51.67
C GLU A 625 12.72 24.74 -51.91
N ILE A 626 12.78 25.50 -53.02
CA ILE A 626 14.03 26.18 -53.46
C ILE A 626 13.94 27.72 -53.44
N SER A 627 12.79 28.31 -53.08
CA SER A 627 12.64 29.78 -53.07
C SER A 627 12.71 30.44 -51.68
N GLN A 628 12.77 29.66 -50.59
CA GLN A 628 12.72 30.23 -49.25
C GLN A 628 14.12 30.28 -48.64
N SER A 629 14.51 31.46 -48.15
CA SER A 629 15.69 31.62 -47.30
C SER A 629 15.60 30.60 -46.16
N PRO A 630 16.69 29.87 -45.81
CA PRO A 630 16.67 28.91 -44.71
C PRO A 630 16.50 29.61 -43.34
N LEU A 631 16.70 30.93 -43.28
CA LEU A 631 16.42 31.79 -42.14
C LEU A 631 15.16 32.64 -42.40
N PRO A 632 14.37 32.93 -41.37
CA PRO A 632 13.16 33.74 -41.48
C PRO A 632 13.45 35.22 -41.67
N ASP A 633 12.47 35.92 -42.24
CA ASP A 633 12.51 37.38 -42.43
C ASP A 633 12.53 38.16 -41.10
N SER A 634 11.98 37.56 -40.04
CA SER A 634 12.04 38.15 -38.71
C SER A 634 13.48 38.11 -38.17
N LEU A 635 14.07 39.30 -38.00
CA LEU A 635 15.43 39.46 -37.49
C LEU A 635 15.65 38.72 -36.17
N VAL A 636 14.72 38.85 -35.21
CA VAL A 636 14.79 38.18 -33.90
C VAL A 636 14.85 36.66 -34.05
N HIS A 637 14.01 36.07 -34.89
CA HIS A 637 14.01 34.63 -35.12
C HIS A 637 15.26 34.16 -35.84
N ALA A 638 15.80 34.95 -36.78
CA ALA A 638 17.07 34.63 -37.44
C ALA A 638 18.25 34.65 -36.44
N LYS A 639 18.27 35.60 -35.50
CA LYS A 639 19.26 35.63 -34.39
C LYS A 639 19.16 34.38 -33.52
N VAL A 640 17.95 34.01 -33.14
CA VAL A 640 17.67 32.82 -32.31
C VAL A 640 18.16 31.56 -33.04
N ILE A 641 17.85 31.37 -34.32
CA ILE A 641 18.29 30.17 -35.07
C ILE A 641 19.82 30.10 -35.14
N ALA A 642 20.48 31.22 -35.43
CA ALA A 642 21.95 31.25 -35.45
C ALA A 642 22.53 30.85 -34.09
N PHE A 643 21.95 31.34 -32.98
CA PHE A 643 22.30 30.91 -31.63
C PHE A 643 22.08 29.41 -31.42
N GLU A 644 20.92 28.87 -31.80
CA GLU A 644 20.58 27.46 -31.54
C GLU A 644 21.42 26.47 -32.37
N LEU A 645 21.88 26.86 -33.57
CA LEU A 645 22.80 26.05 -34.37
C LEU A 645 24.17 25.84 -33.69
N GLN A 646 24.58 26.80 -32.85
CA GLN A 646 25.86 26.81 -32.16
C GLN A 646 25.70 27.29 -30.71
N CYS A 647 24.72 26.70 -30.02
CA CYS A 647 24.40 27.04 -28.64
C CYS A 647 25.56 26.60 -27.73
N PRO A 648 26.08 27.48 -26.84
CA PRO A 648 27.13 27.11 -25.90
C PRO A 648 26.77 25.86 -25.09
N ALA A 649 27.73 24.94 -24.92
CA ALA A 649 27.49 23.66 -24.25
C ALA A 649 26.94 23.85 -22.83
N CYS A 650 27.50 24.79 -22.06
CA CYS A 650 27.06 25.13 -20.71
C CYS A 650 25.58 25.56 -20.64
N VAL A 651 25.10 26.39 -21.58
CA VAL A 651 23.69 26.81 -21.66
C VAL A 651 22.79 25.65 -22.06
N ARG A 652 23.24 24.81 -22.99
CA ARG A 652 22.51 23.62 -23.43
C ARG A 652 22.30 22.63 -22.29
N ILE A 653 23.35 22.35 -21.53
CA ILE A 653 23.31 21.45 -20.36
C ILE A 653 22.38 22.03 -19.29
N TRP A 654 22.49 23.32 -19.00
CA TRP A 654 21.61 24.03 -18.06
C TRP A 654 20.13 23.94 -18.45
N ARG A 655 19.80 24.13 -19.74
CA ARG A 655 18.43 24.03 -20.26
C ARG A 655 17.85 22.62 -20.14
N SER A 656 18.69 21.60 -20.21
CA SER A 656 18.29 20.20 -20.01
C SER A 656 18.13 19.86 -18.52
N ALA A 657 18.94 20.43 -17.64
CA ALA A 657 18.97 20.07 -16.22
C ALA A 657 17.74 20.52 -15.42
N ALA A 658 17.32 21.79 -15.55
CA ALA A 658 16.17 22.31 -14.78
C ALA A 658 14.87 21.52 -15.02
N PRO A 659 14.51 21.16 -16.28
CA PRO A 659 13.35 20.31 -16.53
C PRO A 659 13.45 18.89 -16.01
N CYS A 660 14.65 18.29 -16.04
CA CYS A 660 14.86 16.97 -15.48
C CYS A 660 14.58 16.93 -13.97
N ILE A 661 14.96 17.97 -13.23
CA ILE A 661 14.70 18.08 -11.79
C ILE A 661 13.21 18.29 -11.52
N LEU A 662 12.58 19.23 -12.23
CA LEU A 662 11.17 19.58 -12.02
C LEU A 662 10.20 18.48 -12.46
N ASN A 663 10.55 17.71 -13.50
CA ASN A 663 9.72 16.62 -14.04
C ASN A 663 10.20 15.23 -13.61
N GLY A 664 11.02 15.12 -12.55
CA GLY A 664 11.66 13.90 -12.04
C GLY A 664 10.73 12.71 -11.70
N CYS A 665 9.48 12.70 -12.19
CA CYS A 665 8.50 11.64 -12.04
C CYS A 665 7.72 11.29 -13.33
N TYR A 666 7.65 12.16 -14.35
CA TYR A 666 6.80 11.90 -15.52
C TYR A 666 7.47 11.06 -16.62
N LEU A 667 8.80 11.03 -16.68
CA LEU A 667 9.53 10.44 -17.81
C LEU A 667 9.69 8.91 -17.77
N LEU A 668 9.33 8.24 -16.67
CA LEU A 668 9.34 6.77 -16.60
C LEU A 668 8.05 6.10 -17.09
N THR A 669 6.97 6.85 -17.33
CA THR A 669 5.70 6.31 -17.85
C THR A 669 5.31 6.84 -19.22
N VAL A 670 6.04 7.83 -19.73
CA VAL A 670 5.91 8.20 -21.13
C VAL A 670 6.86 7.28 -21.87
N ASP A 671 6.38 6.05 -22.12
CA ASP A 671 6.82 5.27 -23.26
C ASP A 671 7.07 6.22 -24.41
N ARG A 672 8.16 5.96 -25.14
CA ARG A 672 8.56 6.66 -26.35
C ARG A 672 7.34 6.95 -27.24
N TYR A 673 6.62 8.03 -27.00
CA TYR A 673 5.86 8.68 -28.03
C TYR A 673 6.95 9.27 -28.89
N SER A 674 7.39 8.46 -29.87
CA SER A 674 7.54 8.97 -31.21
C SER A 674 6.39 9.95 -31.38
N LEU A 675 6.69 11.24 -31.36
CA LEU A 675 5.81 12.22 -31.96
C LEU A 675 5.68 11.71 -33.39
N ASP A 676 4.66 10.89 -33.64
CA ASP A 676 4.22 10.59 -34.98
C ASP A 676 4.10 11.95 -35.62
N ALA A 677 4.89 12.13 -36.68
CA ALA A 677 5.06 13.40 -37.35
C ALA A 677 3.68 13.88 -37.81
N GLU A 678 3.00 14.67 -36.97
CA GLU A 678 1.86 15.44 -37.42
C GLU A 678 2.40 16.35 -38.52
N GLU A 679 1.72 16.29 -39.68
CA GLU A 679 2.12 16.98 -40.91
C GLU A 679 2.48 18.44 -40.64
N GLY A 680 3.77 18.77 -40.68
CA GLY A 680 4.25 20.16 -40.65
C GLY A 680 5.31 20.55 -39.61
N HIS A 681 5.77 19.64 -38.75
CA HIS A 681 6.82 19.92 -37.75
C HIS A 681 8.14 19.18 -38.03
N TYR A 682 9.25 19.92 -38.22
CA TYR A 682 10.59 19.33 -38.43
C TYR A 682 11.56 19.73 -37.31
N LEU A 683 12.33 18.77 -36.79
CA LEU A 683 13.46 19.07 -35.89
C LEU A 683 14.48 19.95 -36.63
N LEU A 684 14.99 21.00 -36.00
CA LEU A 684 15.97 21.91 -36.61
C LEU A 684 17.21 21.15 -37.15
N ALA A 685 17.64 20.10 -36.46
CA ALA A 685 18.74 19.22 -36.89
C ALA A 685 18.42 18.37 -38.13
N ASN A 686 17.14 18.19 -38.46
CA ASN A 686 16.67 17.43 -39.62
C ASN A 686 16.36 18.33 -40.82
N VAL A 687 16.59 19.65 -40.72
CA VAL A 687 16.42 20.59 -41.84
C VAL A 687 17.66 20.52 -42.75
N PRO A 688 17.56 19.96 -43.98
CA PRO A 688 18.72 19.69 -44.82
C PRO A 688 19.53 20.95 -45.17
N ALA A 689 18.87 22.11 -45.24
CA ALA A 689 19.51 23.39 -45.56
C ALA A 689 20.38 23.94 -44.40
N LEU A 690 20.10 23.55 -43.15
CA LEU A 690 20.77 24.05 -41.96
C LEU A 690 21.75 23.04 -41.32
N GLN A 691 21.64 21.76 -41.66
CA GLN A 691 22.55 20.70 -41.20
C GLN A 691 24.05 21.01 -41.29
N PRO A 692 24.58 21.61 -42.37
CA PRO A 692 26.01 21.90 -42.49
C PRO A 692 26.56 22.91 -41.48
N TYR A 693 25.67 23.63 -40.78
CA TYR A 693 26.01 24.72 -39.87
C TYR A 693 25.88 24.32 -38.39
N PHE A 694 25.39 23.11 -38.10
CA PHE A 694 25.35 22.55 -36.76
C PHE A 694 26.78 22.25 -36.27
N ALA A 695 27.11 22.68 -35.05
CA ALA A 695 28.37 22.27 -34.42
C ALA A 695 28.35 20.77 -34.09
N THR A 696 29.45 20.05 -34.32
CA THR A 696 29.59 18.61 -34.08
C THR A 696 29.30 18.23 -32.61
N GLU A 697 29.69 19.09 -31.67
CA GLU A 697 29.43 18.96 -30.23
C GLU A 697 27.95 19.12 -29.85
N CYS A 698 27.09 19.59 -30.76
CA CYS A 698 25.63 19.68 -30.53
C CYS A 698 24.90 18.36 -30.83
N GLN A 699 25.56 17.35 -31.42
CA GLN A 699 24.93 16.07 -31.80
C GLN A 699 25.03 14.98 -30.72
N GLU A 700 26.00 15.07 -29.80
CA GLU A 700 26.38 13.93 -28.93
C GLU A 700 25.68 13.91 -27.56
N LEU A 701 25.14 15.02 -27.07
CA LEU A 701 24.27 15.01 -25.88
C LEU A 701 22.81 14.85 -26.31
N PRO A 702 22.03 13.91 -25.72
CA PRO A 702 20.61 13.79 -25.99
C PRO A 702 19.91 15.08 -25.57
N LEU A 703 19.67 15.97 -26.52
CA LEU A 703 18.88 17.19 -26.33
C LEU A 703 17.45 16.77 -25.96
N ARG A 704 17.13 16.81 -24.65
CA ARG A 704 15.75 16.66 -24.17
C ARG A 704 14.88 17.88 -24.55
N VAL A 705 15.49 19.00 -24.93
CA VAL A 705 14.83 20.19 -25.49
C VAL A 705 15.03 20.19 -27.01
N GLN A 706 13.94 20.05 -27.77
CA GLN A 706 13.96 19.99 -29.23
C GLN A 706 13.31 21.24 -29.83
N ILE A 707 13.93 21.78 -30.88
CA ILE A 707 13.42 22.95 -31.60
C ILE A 707 12.74 22.48 -32.88
N HIS A 708 11.48 22.83 -33.03
CA HIS A 708 10.67 22.44 -34.19
C HIS A 708 10.40 23.64 -35.11
N LEU A 709 10.52 23.39 -36.40
CA LEU A 709 10.08 24.28 -37.46
C LEU A 709 8.62 23.94 -37.77
N ALA A 710 7.70 24.90 -37.64
CA ALA A 710 6.30 24.72 -38.00
C ALA A 710 5.94 25.55 -39.24
N TYR A 711 5.39 24.89 -40.27
CA TYR A 711 4.81 25.60 -41.41
C TYR A 711 3.35 25.95 -41.12
N TYR A 712 3.00 27.24 -41.13
CA TYR A 712 1.61 27.69 -41.00
C TYR A 712 1.13 28.27 -42.33
N TYR A 713 -0.05 27.84 -42.77
CA TYR A 713 -0.78 28.43 -43.89
C TYR A 713 -1.88 29.34 -43.32
N PRO A 714 -1.75 30.67 -43.37
CA PRO A 714 -2.84 31.55 -42.98
C PRO A 714 -3.97 31.42 -44.02
N GLU A 715 -5.21 31.27 -43.54
CA GLU A 715 -6.41 31.09 -44.39
C GLU A 715 -6.63 32.20 -45.44
N ASN A 716 -5.93 33.34 -45.35
CA ASN A 716 -6.14 34.50 -46.23
C ASN A 716 -4.86 35.10 -46.86
N SER A 717 -3.70 34.43 -46.79
CA SER A 717 -2.52 34.85 -47.55
C SER A 717 -1.88 33.63 -48.21
N GLY A 718 -1.89 33.57 -49.54
CA GLY A 718 -1.39 32.45 -50.35
C GLY A 718 0.14 32.23 -50.30
N SER A 719 0.79 32.46 -49.16
CA SER A 719 2.20 32.17 -48.92
C SER A 719 2.37 31.59 -47.52
N PRO A 720 3.04 30.42 -47.37
CA PRO A 720 3.30 29.83 -46.07
C PRO A 720 4.14 30.79 -45.23
N THR A 721 3.72 31.06 -43.99
CA THR A 721 4.49 31.87 -43.05
C THR A 721 5.21 30.91 -42.10
N LEU A 722 6.54 30.94 -42.12
CA LEU A 722 7.38 30.16 -41.21
C LEU A 722 7.21 30.67 -39.78
N ARG A 723 6.72 29.82 -38.87
CA ARG A 723 6.67 30.12 -37.44
C ARG A 723 7.51 29.10 -36.68
N TYR A 724 8.50 29.58 -35.95
CA TYR A 724 9.40 28.73 -35.18
C TYR A 724 8.75 28.46 -33.83
N VAL A 725 8.64 27.19 -33.46
CA VAL A 725 8.12 26.79 -32.15
C VAL A 725 9.21 26.01 -31.46
N VAL A 726 9.82 26.62 -30.44
CA VAL A 726 10.63 25.87 -29.50
C VAL A 726 9.65 25.05 -28.66
N GLN A 727 9.70 23.71 -28.78
CA GLN A 727 8.92 22.84 -27.92
C GLN A 727 9.82 22.39 -26.79
N HIS A 728 9.57 22.92 -25.60
CA HIS A 728 10.10 22.31 -24.40
C HIS A 728 9.34 21.01 -24.09
N PRO A 729 10.00 19.97 -23.55
CA PRO A 729 9.38 18.67 -23.24
C PRO A 729 8.15 18.80 -22.30
N TYR A 730 8.00 19.94 -21.61
CA TYR A 730 6.79 20.30 -20.85
C TYR A 730 5.49 20.34 -21.66
N ARG A 731 5.54 20.45 -22.99
CA ARG A 731 4.35 20.66 -23.84
C ARG A 731 3.84 19.41 -24.54
N ALA A 732 4.65 18.34 -24.63
CA ALA A 732 4.27 17.11 -25.32
C ALA A 732 3.12 16.35 -24.62
N VAL A 733 2.81 16.67 -23.36
CA VAL A 733 1.75 16.00 -22.57
C VAL A 733 0.34 16.57 -22.82
N PHE A 734 0.18 17.70 -23.54
CA PHE A 734 -1.13 18.36 -23.72
C PHE A 734 -1.45 18.79 -25.16
N PHE A 735 -1.15 17.95 -26.15
CA PHE A 735 -1.71 18.12 -27.49
C PHE A 735 -3.00 17.31 -27.64
N LYS A 736 -4.13 17.88 -27.19
CA LYS A 736 -5.46 17.56 -27.75
C LYS A 736 -6.07 18.85 -28.27
N LYS A 737 -6.56 18.80 -29.52
CA LYS A 737 -7.20 19.88 -30.26
C LYS A 737 -8.17 20.68 -29.38
N GLU A 738 -8.08 22.00 -29.52
CA GLU A 738 -9.03 23.05 -29.08
C GLU A 738 -8.56 23.93 -27.89
N LYS A 739 -8.42 25.24 -28.19
CA LYS A 739 -8.09 26.40 -27.31
C LYS A 739 -6.62 26.58 -26.92
N LEU A 740 -5.83 27.04 -27.90
CA LEU A 740 -4.47 27.58 -27.76
C LEU A 740 -4.47 29.00 -27.17
N SER A 741 -4.57 29.11 -25.85
CA SER A 741 -3.96 30.20 -25.09
C SER A 741 -3.81 29.72 -23.64
N ILE A 742 -2.70 30.09 -22.98
CA ILE A 742 -2.29 29.67 -21.62
C ILE A 742 -1.62 28.27 -21.69
N GLN A 743 -0.35 28.05 -21.33
CA GLN A 743 0.01 27.62 -19.97
C GLN A 743 1.55 27.44 -19.72
N ILE A 744 2.46 28.26 -20.26
CA ILE A 744 3.82 28.37 -19.64
C ILE A 744 3.73 29.11 -18.29
N ARG A 745 2.76 30.02 -18.15
CA ARG A 745 2.36 30.59 -16.84
C ARG A 745 1.94 29.51 -15.82
N GLN A 746 1.69 28.28 -16.26
CA GLN A 746 1.43 27.19 -15.35
C GLN A 746 2.66 26.37 -14.97
N ALA A 747 3.86 26.48 -15.53
CA ALA A 747 5.01 25.81 -14.90
C ALA A 747 5.31 26.42 -13.51
N GLY A 748 5.22 27.75 -13.41
CA GLY A 748 5.22 28.46 -12.12
C GLY A 748 3.98 28.20 -11.24
N ARG A 749 2.88 27.66 -11.79
CA ARG A 749 1.73 27.16 -11.01
C ARG A 749 1.73 25.62 -10.83
N SER A 750 2.52 24.87 -11.58
CA SER A 750 2.62 23.41 -11.60
C SER A 750 3.62 22.94 -10.54
N CYS A 751 4.50 23.84 -10.09
CA CYS A 751 5.10 23.73 -8.76
C CYS A 751 4.03 23.56 -7.65
N ARG A 752 2.75 23.96 -7.85
CA ARG A 752 1.67 23.64 -6.89
C ARG A 752 1.28 22.16 -6.89
N HIS A 753 1.48 21.44 -8.00
CA HIS A 753 1.11 20.03 -8.21
C HIS A 753 2.28 19.03 -8.19
N TRP A 754 3.47 19.40 -7.70
CA TRP A 754 4.39 18.36 -7.21
C TRP A 754 3.74 17.69 -6.01
N GLU A 755 3.16 16.52 -6.26
CA GLU A 755 2.48 15.63 -5.32
C GLU A 755 3.49 14.55 -4.92
N LEU A 756 4.21 14.79 -3.82
CA LEU A 756 5.12 13.80 -3.23
C LEU A 756 4.39 12.46 -2.95
N SER A 757 3.08 12.54 -2.73
CA SER A 757 2.15 11.45 -2.45
C SER A 757 1.71 10.63 -3.67
N SER A 758 1.59 11.19 -4.87
CA SER A 758 1.14 10.42 -6.05
C SER A 758 2.24 9.51 -6.63
N ASN A 759 3.51 9.84 -6.38
CA ASN A 759 4.67 9.01 -6.74
C ASN A 759 4.94 7.86 -5.76
N LEU A 760 4.63 8.06 -4.47
CA LEU A 760 4.59 6.98 -3.47
C LEU A 760 3.53 5.91 -3.81
N LYS A 761 2.38 6.34 -4.34
CA LYS A 761 1.22 5.47 -4.61
C LYS A 761 1.35 4.59 -5.84
N ARG A 762 2.12 4.98 -6.86
CA ARG A 762 2.19 4.23 -8.14
C ARG A 762 3.06 2.98 -8.10
N ARG A 763 3.90 2.78 -7.06
CA ARG A 763 4.80 1.61 -6.95
C ARG A 763 4.65 0.79 -5.68
N GLN A 764 4.05 1.31 -4.61
CA GLN A 764 3.62 0.49 -3.48
C GLN A 764 2.26 -0.16 -3.79
N GLY A 765 2.30 -1.23 -4.56
CA GLY A 765 1.16 -2.15 -4.63
C GLY A 765 0.84 -2.72 -3.24
N GLU A 766 -0.46 -2.76 -2.94
CA GLU A 766 -1.13 -3.65 -1.98
C GLU A 766 -1.44 -3.23 -0.52
N TYR A 767 -1.05 -2.06 0.04
CA TYR A 767 -1.34 -1.81 1.47
C TYR A 767 -1.78 -0.41 1.92
N LEU A 768 -2.33 0.42 1.04
CA LEU A 768 -3.13 1.56 1.47
C LEU A 768 -4.59 1.27 1.11
N LEU A 769 -5.44 1.21 2.15
CA LEU A 769 -6.91 1.32 2.06
C LEU A 769 -7.27 2.18 0.85
N GLU A 770 -8.18 1.80 -0.05
CA GLU A 770 -8.60 2.68 -1.16
C GLU A 770 -8.90 4.11 -0.64
N PRO A 771 -8.12 5.18 -0.97
CA PRO A 771 -8.39 6.47 -0.36
C PRO A 771 -8.20 7.62 -1.36
N VAL A 772 -8.87 7.58 -2.51
CA VAL A 772 -8.86 8.73 -3.44
C VAL A 772 -9.39 10.01 -2.74
N GLU A 773 -10.12 9.88 -1.62
CA GLU A 773 -10.78 11.00 -0.93
C GLU A 773 -9.96 11.69 0.18
N LEU A 774 -9.00 11.02 0.83
CA LEU A 774 -8.19 11.61 1.92
C LEU A 774 -6.93 12.34 1.43
N ASP A 775 -6.50 12.03 0.21
CA ASP A 775 -5.29 12.56 -0.43
C ASP A 775 -5.25 14.08 -0.49
N LYS A 776 -6.40 14.71 -0.69
CA LYS A 776 -6.54 16.17 -0.72
C LYS A 776 -6.03 16.86 0.55
N TYR A 777 -6.02 16.16 1.69
CA TYR A 777 -5.54 16.68 2.98
C TYR A 777 -4.06 16.37 3.25
N THR A 778 -3.48 15.38 2.55
CA THR A 778 -2.07 15.02 2.67
C THR A 778 -1.17 15.75 1.68
N ASP A 779 -1.73 16.16 0.53
CA ASP A 779 -0.95 16.61 -0.63
C ASP A 779 -0.59 18.09 -0.59
N SER A 780 -1.34 18.88 0.18
CA SER A 780 -1.09 20.32 0.32
C SER A 780 -1.26 20.78 1.77
N THR A 781 -0.85 22.02 2.03
CA THR A 781 -1.18 22.74 3.27
C THR A 781 -2.15 23.89 3.05
N SER A 782 -2.77 23.95 1.86
CA SER A 782 -3.56 25.10 1.41
C SER A 782 -5.02 25.08 1.86
N HIS A 783 -5.51 23.93 2.34
CA HIS A 783 -6.87 23.81 2.85
C HIS A 783 -7.01 24.47 4.23
N THR A 784 -8.17 25.09 4.45
CA THR A 784 -8.49 25.76 5.71
C THR A 784 -9.30 24.86 6.64
N SER A 785 -9.35 25.20 7.93
CA SER A 785 -10.22 24.51 8.90
C SER A 785 -11.69 24.47 8.46
N ASN A 786 -12.20 25.54 7.85
CA ASN A 786 -13.56 25.56 7.30
C ASN A 786 -13.75 24.56 6.15
N ASN A 787 -12.71 24.33 5.33
CA ASN A 787 -12.77 23.31 4.29
C ASN A 787 -12.85 21.90 4.89
N VAL A 788 -12.10 21.64 5.96
CA VAL A 788 -12.15 20.36 6.69
C VAL A 788 -13.53 20.13 7.30
N LEU A 789 -14.04 21.12 8.04
CA LEU A 789 -15.35 21.01 8.69
C LEU A 789 -16.50 20.88 7.68
N GLY A 790 -16.40 21.53 6.52
CA GLY A 790 -17.39 21.44 5.45
C GLY A 790 -17.38 20.10 4.69
N ALA A 791 -16.32 19.31 4.83
CA ALA A 791 -16.11 18.05 4.12
C ALA A 791 -16.29 16.82 5.02
N GLN A 792 -16.95 16.96 6.18
CA GLN A 792 -17.29 15.85 7.07
C GLN A 792 -18.19 14.80 6.41
N ALA A 793 -18.96 15.18 5.39
CA ALA A 793 -19.73 14.25 4.57
C ALA A 793 -18.85 13.30 3.74
N ASP A 794 -17.59 13.70 3.50
CA ASP A 794 -16.57 12.90 2.79
C ASP A 794 -15.74 12.05 3.78
N CYS A 795 -16.20 11.87 5.03
CA CYS A 795 -15.51 11.06 6.03
C CYS A 795 -15.61 9.58 5.64
N PRO A 796 -14.47 8.86 5.49
CA PRO A 796 -14.49 7.43 5.21
C PRO A 796 -15.21 6.65 6.32
N PRO A 797 -15.88 5.53 5.99
CA PRO A 797 -16.64 4.75 6.97
C PRO A 797 -15.77 4.11 8.06
N ASP A 798 -14.46 3.95 7.82
CA ASP A 798 -13.49 3.38 8.75
C ASP A 798 -12.96 4.38 9.80
N LEU A 799 -13.29 5.66 9.68
CA LEU A 799 -12.87 6.74 10.57
C LEU A 799 -14.06 7.35 11.31
N SER A 800 -13.87 7.69 12.58
CA SER A 800 -14.84 8.54 13.28
C SER A 800 -14.77 9.96 12.74
N ALA A 801 -15.88 10.71 12.81
CA ALA A 801 -15.92 12.10 12.39
C ALA A 801 -14.85 12.95 13.11
N ASP A 802 -14.64 12.72 14.41
CA ASP A 802 -13.62 13.42 15.18
C ASP A 802 -12.19 13.03 14.73
N GLU A 803 -11.93 11.74 14.48
CA GLU A 803 -10.63 11.28 13.97
C GLU A 803 -10.34 11.86 12.58
N PHE A 804 -11.33 11.90 11.70
CA PHE A 804 -11.23 12.52 10.38
C PHE A 804 -10.94 14.02 10.47
N ILE A 805 -11.66 14.74 11.35
CA ILE A 805 -11.46 16.18 11.57
C ILE A 805 -10.03 16.43 12.02
N VAL A 806 -9.54 15.71 13.04
CA VAL A 806 -8.17 15.93 13.55
C VAL A 806 -7.12 15.53 12.50
N PHE A 807 -7.35 14.44 11.77
CA PHE A 807 -6.48 13.99 10.67
C PHE A 807 -6.34 15.07 9.58
N ALA A 808 -7.47 15.55 9.07
CA ALA A 808 -7.48 16.54 7.99
C ALA A 808 -6.99 17.93 8.46
N HIS A 809 -7.20 18.29 9.74
CA HIS A 809 -6.64 19.51 10.31
C HIS A 809 -5.13 19.48 10.48
N LEU A 810 -4.49 18.32 10.64
CA LEU A 810 -3.06 18.25 10.95
C LEU A 810 -2.20 19.09 9.97
N ARG A 811 -2.55 19.02 8.68
CA ARG A 811 -1.88 19.75 7.59
C ARG A 811 -2.60 21.02 7.14
N SER A 812 -3.65 21.45 7.83
CA SER A 812 -4.37 22.68 7.47
C SER A 812 -3.56 23.92 7.85
N GLY A 813 -3.03 24.62 6.84
CA GLY A 813 -2.18 25.78 7.01
C GLY A 813 -0.72 25.44 7.34
N GLY A 814 0.20 25.84 6.47
CA GLY A 814 1.62 25.50 6.60
C GLY A 814 2.28 25.93 7.90
N SER A 815 2.02 27.17 8.36
CA SER A 815 2.55 27.70 9.62
C SER A 815 1.88 27.15 10.87
N LEU A 816 0.73 26.45 10.74
CA LEU A 816 -0.03 25.93 11.87
C LEU A 816 0.28 24.46 12.18
N GLN A 817 1.11 23.79 11.37
CA GLN A 817 1.33 22.35 11.46
C GLN A 817 1.78 21.89 12.85
N TRP A 818 2.70 22.61 13.50
CA TRP A 818 3.15 22.26 14.86
C TRP A 818 2.07 22.44 15.92
N LEU A 819 1.27 23.51 15.81
CA LEU A 819 0.13 23.73 16.70
C LEU A 819 -0.93 22.65 16.49
N ASN A 820 -1.20 22.26 15.24
CA ASN A 820 -2.13 21.19 14.91
C ASN A 820 -1.62 19.82 15.39
N ILE A 821 -0.31 19.55 15.31
CA ILE A 821 0.30 18.35 15.89
C ILE A 821 0.08 18.33 17.40
N LEU A 822 0.43 19.41 18.11
CA LEU A 822 0.23 19.50 19.55
C LEU A 822 -1.25 19.32 19.94
N GLN A 823 -2.15 19.96 19.20
CA GLN A 823 -3.60 19.80 19.39
C GLN A 823 -4.04 18.34 19.17
N GLY A 824 -3.57 17.70 18.09
CA GLY A 824 -3.88 16.30 17.80
C GLY A 824 -3.40 15.34 18.88
N LEU A 825 -2.21 15.58 19.44
CA LEU A 825 -1.68 14.84 20.59
C LEU A 825 -2.56 15.03 21.83
N ARG A 826 -2.93 16.28 22.14
CA ARG A 826 -3.78 16.64 23.29
C ARG A 826 -5.18 16.05 23.23
N CYS A 827 -5.81 16.09 22.05
CA CYS A 827 -7.15 15.55 21.86
C CYS A 827 -7.21 14.03 22.05
N ARG A 828 -6.08 13.32 21.88
CA ARG A 828 -5.98 11.85 21.95
C ARG A 828 -6.95 11.11 21.01
N THR A 829 -7.45 11.80 20.00
CA THR A 829 -8.38 11.27 18.99
C THR A 829 -7.63 10.56 17.88
N LEU A 830 -6.43 11.03 17.52
CA LEU A 830 -5.58 10.37 16.53
C LEU A 830 -4.93 9.12 17.11
N ASN A 831 -5.13 7.99 16.45
CA ASN A 831 -4.48 6.75 16.84
C ASN A 831 -3.01 6.73 16.39
N LEU A 832 -2.11 7.20 17.27
CA LEU A 832 -0.65 7.23 17.03
C LEU A 832 0.00 5.84 16.87
N ARG A 833 -0.75 4.75 17.06
CA ARG A 833 -0.28 3.37 16.85
C ARG A 833 -0.45 2.93 15.39
N ARG A 834 -1.19 3.69 14.58
CA ARG A 834 -1.36 3.46 13.13
C ARG A 834 -0.19 4.04 12.34
N ARG A 835 0.32 3.29 11.35
CA ARG A 835 1.46 3.71 10.51
C ARG A 835 1.09 4.92 9.64
N GLU A 836 -0.15 4.98 9.20
CA GLU A 836 -0.72 6.05 8.39
C GLU A 836 -0.66 7.40 9.13
N VAL A 837 -0.98 7.39 10.43
CA VAL A 837 -0.89 8.56 11.30
C VAL A 837 0.58 8.95 11.54
N HIS A 838 1.47 7.97 11.73
CA HIS A 838 2.91 8.21 11.82
C HIS A 838 3.44 8.93 10.56
N HIS A 839 3.10 8.43 9.37
CA HIS A 839 3.52 9.06 8.11
C HIS A 839 2.93 10.45 7.93
N LEU A 840 1.68 10.69 8.34
CA LEU A 840 1.08 12.03 8.32
C LEU A 840 1.84 13.00 9.23
N ILE A 841 2.19 12.58 10.44
CA ILE A 841 2.99 13.38 11.39
C ILE A 841 4.41 13.61 10.84
N ALA A 842 5.05 12.58 10.29
CA ALA A 842 6.36 12.69 9.67
C ALA A 842 6.33 13.72 8.52
N HIS A 843 5.33 13.62 7.65
CA HIS A 843 5.13 14.53 6.53
C HIS A 843 4.97 15.98 7.00
N ALA A 844 4.15 16.21 8.02
CA ALA A 844 3.92 17.54 8.57
C ALA A 844 5.16 18.11 9.30
N ALA A 845 5.90 17.27 10.02
CA ALA A 845 7.07 17.68 10.80
C ALA A 845 8.34 17.90 9.95
N PHE A 846 8.48 17.19 8.83
CA PHE A 846 9.66 17.23 7.97
C PHE A 846 9.52 18.14 6.75
N GLN A 847 8.30 18.49 6.33
CA GLN A 847 8.11 19.44 5.24
C GLN A 847 8.67 20.81 5.62
N VAL A 848 9.64 21.28 4.84
CA VAL A 848 10.49 22.42 5.23
C VAL A 848 9.76 23.76 5.23
N GLY A 849 8.94 24.03 4.21
CA GLY A 849 8.26 25.33 4.05
C GLY A 849 9.19 26.48 3.64
N PRO A 850 8.68 27.73 3.65
CA PRO A 850 9.42 28.91 3.20
C PRO A 850 10.49 29.36 4.20
N LEU A 851 11.62 29.86 3.67
CA LEU A 851 12.73 30.43 4.44
C LEU A 851 12.56 31.94 4.60
N ASP A 852 12.63 32.44 5.84
CA ASP A 852 12.82 33.87 6.05
C ASP A 852 14.29 34.22 5.82
N LEU A 853 14.55 34.96 4.74
CA LEU A 853 15.90 35.34 4.31
C LEU A 853 16.57 36.35 5.26
N ASN A 854 15.81 37.06 6.09
CA ASN A 854 16.36 38.03 7.03
C ASN A 854 16.91 37.36 8.29
N THR A 855 16.18 36.36 8.79
CA THR A 855 16.51 35.65 10.04
C THR A 855 17.24 34.33 9.78
N GLY A 856 17.16 33.78 8.57
CA GLY A 856 17.69 32.46 8.22
C GLY A 856 16.85 31.31 8.80
N THR A 857 15.63 31.58 9.26
CA THR A 857 14.75 30.57 9.90
C THR A 857 13.66 30.07 8.96
N TRP A 858 13.38 28.77 9.01
CA TRP A 858 12.24 28.19 8.30
C TRP A 858 10.92 28.56 9.00
N ILE A 859 10.05 29.26 8.28
CA ILE A 859 8.84 29.91 8.85
C ILE A 859 7.91 28.88 9.49
N TRP A 860 7.75 27.71 8.87
CA TRP A 860 6.87 26.65 9.39
C TRP A 860 7.43 25.93 10.61
N HIS A 861 8.67 26.19 11.00
CA HIS A 861 9.34 25.58 12.15
C HIS A 861 9.69 26.61 13.24
N GLN A 862 9.07 27.79 13.25
CA GLN A 862 9.33 28.80 14.27
C GLN A 862 8.83 28.37 15.66
N GLU A 863 7.70 27.66 15.73
CA GLU A 863 7.12 27.19 17.00
C GLU A 863 8.09 26.27 17.78
N THR A 864 8.92 25.50 17.10
CA THR A 864 9.90 24.60 17.76
C THR A 864 11.09 25.34 18.37
N GLN A 865 11.17 26.66 18.22
CA GLN A 865 12.12 27.52 18.92
C GLN A 865 11.49 28.18 20.17
N ASP A 866 10.16 28.17 20.30
CA ASP A 866 9.49 28.74 21.45
C ASP A 866 9.53 27.77 22.65
N SER A 867 10.05 28.25 23.77
CA SER A 867 10.21 27.41 24.96
C SER A 867 8.88 26.95 25.54
N SER A 868 7.83 27.79 25.46
CA SER A 868 6.52 27.45 26.03
C SER A 868 5.83 26.36 25.22
N PHE A 869 5.88 26.45 23.89
CA PHE A 869 5.41 25.43 22.97
C PHE A 869 6.16 24.10 23.17
N CYS A 870 7.50 24.13 23.17
CA CYS A 870 8.30 22.92 23.34
C CYS A 870 8.03 22.23 24.69
N THR A 871 7.82 23.00 25.77
CA THR A 871 7.45 22.45 27.08
C THR A 871 6.11 21.72 26.98
N ALA A 872 5.10 22.37 26.41
CA ALA A 872 3.78 21.77 26.21
C ALA A 872 3.83 20.50 25.33
N LEU A 873 4.64 20.50 24.27
CA LEU A 873 4.82 19.34 23.42
C LEU A 873 5.50 18.18 24.16
N LEU A 874 6.56 18.47 24.93
CA LEU A 874 7.24 17.46 25.73
C LEU A 874 6.32 16.87 26.81
N ASP A 875 5.48 17.67 27.45
CA ASP A 875 4.50 17.19 28.44
C ASP A 875 3.58 16.13 27.83
N GLU A 876 3.04 16.36 26.62
CA GLU A 876 2.19 15.38 25.93
C GLU A 876 2.98 14.13 25.52
N LEU A 877 4.19 14.29 24.97
CA LEU A 877 5.02 13.15 24.55
C LEU A 877 5.45 12.28 25.74
N GLU A 878 5.78 12.89 26.88
CA GLU A 878 6.06 12.19 28.13
C GLU A 878 4.82 11.43 28.61
N SER A 879 3.64 12.05 28.53
CA SER A 879 2.37 11.41 28.88
C SER A 879 2.09 10.16 28.03
N PHE A 880 2.25 10.26 26.70
CA PHE A 880 2.14 9.09 25.82
C PHE A 880 3.18 8.02 26.14
N PHE A 881 4.42 8.41 26.42
CA PHE A 881 5.49 7.48 26.80
C PHE A 881 5.20 6.74 28.11
N THR A 882 4.59 7.41 29.10
CA THR A 882 4.20 6.81 30.38
C THR A 882 3.00 5.87 30.26
N ASP A 883 2.05 6.18 29.36
CA ASP A 883 0.83 5.39 29.15
C ASP A 883 1.11 4.02 28.49
N VAL A 884 2.29 3.84 27.88
CA VAL A 884 2.72 2.54 27.35
C VAL A 884 3.04 1.60 28.51
N GLY A 885 2.09 0.72 28.83
CA GLY A 885 2.18 -0.28 29.88
C GLY A 885 3.32 -1.30 29.66
N ALA A 886 3.79 -1.92 30.74
CA ALA A 886 4.97 -2.78 30.78
C ALA A 886 4.92 -4.05 29.89
N GLY A 887 3.78 -4.35 29.25
CA GLY A 887 3.61 -5.49 28.33
C GLY A 887 3.06 -5.13 26.94
N SER A 888 2.94 -3.84 26.60
CA SER A 888 2.48 -3.39 25.28
C SER A 888 3.70 -3.03 24.41
N ILE A 889 3.93 -3.74 23.31
CA ILE A 889 4.98 -3.41 22.35
C ILE A 889 4.36 -2.51 21.27
N ASP A 890 4.69 -1.22 21.32
CA ASP A 890 4.16 -0.21 20.40
C ASP A 890 5.28 0.49 19.62
N GLY A 891 5.84 -0.21 18.63
CA GLY A 891 6.94 0.31 17.80
C GLY A 891 6.57 1.61 17.06
N VAL A 892 5.37 1.69 16.49
CA VAL A 892 4.90 2.86 15.72
C VAL A 892 4.76 4.12 16.59
N LEU A 893 4.22 3.98 17.81
CA LEU A 893 4.12 5.09 18.74
C LEU A 893 5.51 5.61 19.15
N MET A 894 6.43 4.69 19.49
CA MET A 894 7.81 5.06 19.85
C MET A 894 8.54 5.72 18.68
N ASN A 895 8.29 5.28 17.44
CA ASN A 895 8.78 5.95 16.23
C ASN A 895 8.27 7.39 16.12
N SER A 896 6.95 7.61 16.30
CA SER A 896 6.35 8.96 16.26
C SER A 896 6.92 9.88 17.35
N ILE A 897 7.08 9.36 18.58
CA ILE A 897 7.69 10.12 19.69
C ILE A 897 9.15 10.46 19.37
N SER A 898 9.94 9.48 18.94
CA SER A 898 11.34 9.67 18.56
C SER A 898 11.48 10.72 17.45
N LEU A 899 10.65 10.64 16.41
CA LEU A 899 10.61 11.57 15.28
C LEU A 899 10.36 13.02 15.73
N LEU A 900 9.38 13.24 16.58
CA LEU A 900 9.06 14.58 17.07
C LEU A 900 10.17 15.12 17.98
N LEU A 901 10.76 14.27 18.83
CA LEU A 901 11.87 14.64 19.71
C LEU A 901 13.13 15.00 18.93
N THR A 902 13.52 14.20 17.94
CA THR A 902 14.67 14.53 17.10
C THR A 902 14.41 15.84 16.38
N ARG A 903 13.20 16.08 15.84
CA ARG A 903 12.87 17.33 15.16
C ARG A 903 12.92 18.57 16.06
N VAL A 904 12.45 18.45 17.31
CA VAL A 904 12.61 19.53 18.31
C VAL A 904 14.09 19.81 18.57
N LEU A 905 14.90 18.78 18.83
CA LEU A 905 16.34 18.95 19.05
C LEU A 905 17.07 19.60 17.87
N MET A 906 16.64 19.30 16.65
CA MET A 906 17.19 19.88 15.42
C MET A 906 16.89 21.37 15.25
N SER A 907 15.88 21.90 15.96
CA SER A 907 15.52 23.32 15.92
C SER A 907 16.42 24.19 16.80
N GLY A 908 17.33 23.58 17.57
CA GLY A 908 18.23 24.28 18.49
C GLY A 908 17.51 24.97 19.66
N PRO A 909 16.65 24.26 20.43
CA PRO A 909 15.91 24.85 21.53
C PRO A 909 16.82 25.20 22.71
N SER A 910 16.27 25.83 23.75
CA SER A 910 17.00 26.12 24.99
C SER A 910 17.66 24.88 25.60
N GLU A 911 18.71 25.07 26.39
CA GLU A 911 19.48 23.97 26.99
C GLU A 911 18.61 23.06 27.89
N ASP A 912 17.66 23.63 28.63
CA ASP A 912 16.70 22.91 29.47
C ASP A 912 15.80 21.96 28.66
N ILE A 913 15.21 22.47 27.58
CA ILE A 913 14.41 21.67 26.64
C ILE A 913 15.26 20.58 25.98
N THR A 914 16.51 20.91 25.63
CA THR A 914 17.45 19.96 25.03
C THR A 914 17.72 18.80 25.99
N GLU A 915 17.99 19.08 27.26
CA GLU A 915 18.23 18.05 28.28
C GLU A 915 17.00 17.18 28.52
N ARG A 916 15.81 17.80 28.60
CA ARG A 916 14.54 17.11 28.79
C ARG A 916 14.21 16.18 27.61
N ALA A 917 14.35 16.68 26.37
CA ALA A 917 14.13 15.89 25.16
C ALA A 917 15.13 14.72 25.02
N ILE A 918 16.41 14.93 25.34
CA ILE A 918 17.43 13.86 25.35
C ILE A 918 17.10 12.81 26.42
N THR A 919 16.62 13.23 27.59
CA THR A 919 16.25 12.31 28.66
C THR A 919 15.08 11.42 28.23
N LEU A 920 14.06 11.99 27.56
CA LEU A 920 12.96 11.23 27.01
C LEU A 920 13.40 10.28 25.88
N LEU A 921 14.27 10.73 24.95
CA LEU A 921 14.84 9.88 23.90
C LEU A 921 15.61 8.68 24.46
N ARG A 922 16.39 8.88 25.54
CA ARG A 922 17.07 7.77 26.25
C ARG A 922 16.05 6.82 26.89
N GLY A 923 14.92 7.32 27.38
CA GLY A 923 13.81 6.52 27.89
C GLY A 923 13.18 5.65 26.80
N VAL A 924 12.88 6.26 25.64
CA VAL A 924 12.40 5.56 24.44
C VAL A 924 13.37 4.46 24.04
N ARG A 925 14.66 4.78 23.89
CA ARG A 925 15.73 3.84 23.53
C ARG A 925 15.76 2.63 24.45
N ARG A 926 15.75 2.86 25.78
CA ARG A 926 15.79 1.78 26.77
C ARG A 926 14.58 0.84 26.64
N LYS A 927 13.36 1.38 26.52
CA LYS A 927 12.15 0.56 26.31
C LYS A 927 12.21 -0.21 24.99
N THR A 928 12.53 0.46 23.89
CA THR A 928 12.56 -0.18 22.57
C THR A 928 13.67 -1.22 22.47
N PHE A 929 14.86 -0.98 23.04
CA PHE A 929 15.94 -1.95 23.01
C PHE A 929 15.63 -3.20 23.85
N ALA A 930 14.98 -3.03 25.01
CA ALA A 930 14.50 -4.16 25.79
C ALA A 930 13.52 -5.03 24.99
N TRP A 931 12.61 -4.41 24.22
CA TRP A 931 11.72 -5.15 23.32
C TRP A 931 12.46 -5.82 22.16
N VAL A 932 13.50 -5.20 21.59
CA VAL A 932 14.38 -5.86 20.59
C VAL A 932 15.01 -7.12 21.20
N GLN A 933 15.53 -7.03 22.42
CA GLN A 933 16.12 -8.17 23.12
C GLN A 933 15.10 -9.28 23.40
N GLU A 934 13.90 -8.94 23.86
CA GLU A 934 12.81 -9.89 24.09
C GLU A 934 12.38 -10.61 22.81
N LEU A 935 12.11 -9.86 21.74
CA LEU A 935 11.67 -10.39 20.45
C LEU A 935 12.79 -11.19 19.73
N SER A 936 14.05 -10.77 19.88
CA SER A 936 15.21 -11.51 19.32
C SER A 936 15.52 -12.78 20.09
N TYR A 937 15.25 -12.84 21.38
CA TYR A 937 15.35 -14.08 22.15
C TYR A 937 14.29 -15.10 21.70
N ASP A 938 13.07 -14.65 21.41
CA ASP A 938 12.01 -15.48 20.84
C ASP A 938 12.39 -16.09 19.48
N LEU A 939 13.10 -15.33 18.62
CA LEU A 939 13.65 -15.81 17.33
C LEU A 939 14.56 -17.05 17.50
N SER A 940 15.32 -17.12 18.60
CA SER A 940 16.23 -18.25 18.85
C SER A 940 15.51 -19.56 19.16
N LYS A 941 14.22 -19.51 19.55
CA LYS A 941 13.45 -20.66 20.02
C LYS A 941 12.49 -21.24 18.99
N ALA A 942 12.03 -20.45 18.02
CA ALA A 942 11.07 -20.89 17.02
C ALA A 942 11.13 -20.03 15.75
N PRO A 943 10.80 -20.60 14.56
CA PRO A 943 10.72 -19.83 13.33
C PRO A 943 9.63 -18.76 13.43
N MET A 944 10.01 -17.51 13.21
CA MET A 944 9.14 -16.35 13.42
C MET A 944 8.16 -16.15 12.25
N ASN A 945 6.90 -15.86 12.57
CA ASN A 945 5.91 -15.46 11.57
C ASN A 945 6.21 -14.06 11.03
N ARG A 946 5.63 -13.71 9.87
CA ARG A 946 5.86 -12.43 9.20
C ARG A 946 5.52 -11.22 10.08
N GLU A 947 4.43 -11.31 10.84
CA GLU A 947 3.96 -10.23 11.74
C GLU A 947 4.97 -9.90 12.83
N ARG A 948 5.51 -10.90 13.54
CA ARG A 948 6.53 -10.66 14.56
C ARG A 948 7.85 -10.17 13.96
N ARG A 949 8.19 -10.60 12.73
CA ARG A 949 9.34 -10.06 11.98
C ARG A 949 9.18 -8.56 11.72
N ASN A 950 8.01 -8.15 11.24
CA ASN A 950 7.71 -6.74 11.02
C ASN A 950 7.71 -5.94 12.33
N LEU A 951 7.14 -6.50 13.41
CA LEU A 951 7.16 -5.84 14.72
C LEU A 951 8.59 -5.66 15.26
N LEU A 952 9.45 -6.67 15.13
CA LEU A 952 10.86 -6.57 15.51
C LEU A 952 11.58 -5.51 14.66
N LEU A 953 11.35 -5.46 13.35
CA LEU A 953 11.90 -4.40 12.49
C LEU A 953 11.43 -3.02 12.94
N ASP A 954 10.13 -2.82 13.19
CA ASP A 954 9.57 -1.54 13.61
C ASP A 954 10.19 -1.03 14.92
N VAL A 955 10.32 -1.92 15.90
CA VAL A 955 10.89 -1.60 17.22
C VAL A 955 12.41 -1.38 17.12
N THR A 956 13.10 -2.14 16.28
CA THR A 956 14.54 -1.96 16.03
C THR A 956 14.80 -0.63 15.33
N ALA A 957 13.97 -0.26 14.35
CA ALA A 957 14.00 1.04 13.69
C ALA A 957 13.70 2.18 14.68
N ALA A 958 12.72 2.01 15.58
CA ALA A 958 12.43 2.97 16.64
C ALA A 958 13.62 3.19 17.55
N CYS A 959 14.25 2.12 18.03
CA CYS A 959 15.45 2.21 18.84
C CYS A 959 16.59 2.95 18.10
N ARG A 960 16.83 2.56 16.85
CA ARG A 960 17.86 3.14 15.99
C ARG A 960 17.62 4.62 15.70
N SER A 961 16.37 5.03 15.51
CA SER A 961 15.99 6.41 15.22
C SER A 961 16.34 7.37 16.37
N THR A 962 16.44 6.88 17.61
CA THR A 962 16.81 7.71 18.77
C THR A 962 18.23 8.29 18.71
N PHE A 963 19.05 7.82 17.76
CA PHE A 963 20.40 8.34 17.51
C PHE A 963 20.45 9.33 16.35
N ASP A 964 19.34 9.58 15.67
CA ASP A 964 19.24 10.50 14.54
C ASP A 964 19.11 11.95 15.02
N VAL A 965 20.17 12.45 15.65
CA VAL A 965 20.30 13.83 16.09
C VAL A 965 21.52 14.48 15.47
N HIS A 966 21.67 15.79 15.66
CA HIS A 966 22.86 16.51 15.20
C HIS A 966 24.15 15.94 15.81
N PRO A 967 25.27 15.84 15.07
CA PRO A 967 26.54 15.31 15.58
C PRO A 967 27.05 16.00 16.84
N ALA A 968 26.75 17.29 17.03
CA ALA A 968 27.09 18.01 18.26
C ALA A 968 26.46 17.39 19.52
N THR A 969 25.33 16.71 19.39
CA THR A 969 24.60 16.06 20.50
C THR A 969 25.03 14.60 20.71
N PHE A 970 25.88 14.04 19.85
CA PHE A 970 26.32 12.64 19.95
C PHE A 970 27.00 12.32 21.27
N HIS A 971 27.81 13.23 21.82
CA HIS A 971 28.44 13.02 23.14
C HIS A 971 27.41 12.87 24.27
N LYS A 972 26.22 13.47 24.14
CA LYS A 972 25.12 13.29 25.10
C LYS A 972 24.34 12.00 24.81
N LEU A 973 24.29 11.51 23.57
CA LEU A 973 23.56 10.29 23.25
C LEU A 973 24.36 9.00 23.40
N PHE A 974 25.67 9.03 23.18
CA PHE A 974 26.58 7.89 23.36
C PHE A 974 27.31 8.02 24.70
N HIS A 975 26.53 8.01 25.78
CA HIS A 975 27.08 8.24 27.12
C HIS A 975 27.52 6.94 27.81
N SER A 976 26.90 5.81 27.46
CA SER A 976 27.20 4.50 28.06
C SER A 976 27.61 3.44 27.03
N ALA A 977 28.22 2.35 27.50
CA ALA A 977 28.48 1.18 26.67
C ALA A 977 27.17 0.54 26.16
N GLU A 978 26.09 0.63 26.93
CA GLU A 978 24.76 0.15 26.52
C GLU A 978 24.21 0.95 25.33
N ASP A 979 24.51 2.25 25.24
CA ASP A 979 24.10 3.07 24.09
C ASP A 979 24.81 2.62 22.80
N ILE A 980 26.09 2.27 22.91
CA ILE A 980 26.89 1.75 21.78
C ILE A 980 26.39 0.36 21.39
N ASP A 981 26.12 -0.51 22.37
CA ASP A 981 25.55 -1.83 22.11
C ASP A 981 24.19 -1.71 21.43
N ALA A 982 23.27 -0.90 21.96
CA ALA A 982 21.96 -0.66 21.36
C ALA A 982 22.09 -0.15 19.91
N PHE A 983 23.01 0.78 19.66
CA PHE A 983 23.28 1.30 18.32
C PHE A 983 23.75 0.20 17.36
N LEU A 984 24.79 -0.57 17.72
CA LEU A 984 25.39 -1.58 16.87
C LEU A 984 24.47 -2.80 16.68
N SER A 985 23.87 -3.29 17.77
CA SER A 985 22.95 -4.43 17.77
C SER A 985 21.73 -4.13 16.90
N CYS A 986 21.13 -2.94 17.01
CA CYS A 986 20.00 -2.57 16.15
C CYS A 986 20.41 -2.49 14.67
N ALA A 987 21.61 -2.00 14.35
CA ALA A 987 22.10 -1.98 12.97
C ALA A 987 22.26 -3.41 12.42
N PHE A 988 22.81 -4.32 13.23
CA PHE A 988 22.92 -5.73 12.87
C PHE A 988 21.54 -6.38 12.63
N PHE A 989 20.57 -6.17 13.52
CA PHE A 989 19.23 -6.73 13.36
C PHE A 989 18.52 -6.19 12.12
N ILE A 990 18.64 -4.89 11.82
CA ILE A 990 18.08 -4.30 10.59
C ILE A 990 18.68 -4.98 9.35
N HIS A 991 20.01 -5.14 9.30
CA HIS A 991 20.68 -5.80 8.18
C HIS A 991 20.33 -7.29 8.07
N ALA A 992 20.34 -8.02 9.19
CA ALA A 992 20.10 -9.47 9.22
C ALA A 992 18.64 -9.85 8.92
N ILE A 993 17.68 -8.96 9.21
CA ILE A 993 16.24 -9.22 9.06
C ILE A 993 15.69 -8.56 7.79
N GLY A 994 16.26 -7.42 7.38
CA GLY A 994 15.80 -6.60 6.25
C GLY A 994 16.15 -7.16 4.87
N LEU A 995 17.22 -7.97 4.76
CA LEU A 995 17.51 -8.70 3.53
C LEU A 995 16.48 -9.83 3.35
N PRO A 996 15.79 -9.94 2.20
CA PRO A 996 15.20 -11.21 1.82
C PRO A 996 16.32 -12.24 1.90
N CYS A 997 16.11 -13.38 2.54
CA CYS A 997 17.02 -14.51 2.41
C CYS A 997 17.24 -14.73 0.90
N MET A 998 18.37 -14.27 0.36
CA MET A 998 18.91 -14.77 -0.88
C MET A 998 19.36 -16.19 -0.62
N SER A 999 18.37 -17.07 -0.58
CA SER A 999 18.53 -18.52 -0.61
C SER A 999 17.63 -19.04 -1.71
N SER A 1000 18.08 -18.88 -2.94
CA SER A 1000 17.91 -19.88 -4.00
C SER A 1000 18.92 -19.61 -5.12
N SER A 1001 20.16 -20.07 -4.89
CA SER A 1001 20.91 -20.79 -5.93
C SER A 1001 20.37 -22.21 -6.02
#